data_AF-K4KNA1-F1
#
_entry.id   AF-K4KNA1-F1
#
_cell.length_a   1.000
_cell.length_b   1.000
_cell.length_c   1.000
_cell.angle_alpha   90.00
_cell.angle_beta   90.00
_cell.angle_gamma   90.00
#
_symmetry.space_group_name_H-M   'P 1'
#
loop_
_entity.id
_entity.type
_entity.pdbx_description
1 polymer ?
#
loop_
_entity_poly.entity_id
_entity_poly.type
_entity_poly.pdbx_seq_one_letter_code
_entity_poly.pdbx_strand_id
1 'polypeptide(L)'
;MINRINRPLARTCALALIPALWLAGCSQPAPEGKSETVQLVYDFAAGLPESMSASGVDLAVAQEALQAVFNTETYQPTLSIIPAQPFDWSNAGDNIGLALDVTNTGDHSAQLFVYIYDADGGYAARSFNVAVGTQESFIFDLNGPALAVDTGMRSDPQLYNSSLTPMTWMWGHKHINLAKISKVDLLMKSIVSDRQVTIDNLRITSNGEFEPQRLEGIFDQYGQFVNKDWPGKIHSDKELIASRDAEAAAIAAAPKFEDRSLYGGWKNGPKLEATGYFRTEKVGGKWALVDPEGYLFWATGVDNMRMANTATMTGMDYHTANESEAKEANLPVHSIAASAKTTAREGRFVASELRRNMFAWLPSMDDPLAKHYGYRPEVHTGPVKQGESYSFYLANLQRKYGDNYMDSWRQLTLDRQLAWGFTTLGNWADPSLYQNKKIAYVANGWILGDHKRISSGDDFWGPMHDPFDPGFADSVRKTITQVAAEVNGDPWCMGVFIDNELSWGRMGTEIGHYGLAIYTLRRNAADSPAKAAFVALLKAQYESAEALAAAWQQPVADWESFAEGFTYEGKFTGSMQQDLGDLLEALSTQFFKVIQAELKAQMPNHLFLGSRFADWGMTPEVVRGAAKHVDVVSYNFYTEGIAADWWDFLPAVDMPSIIGEFHFGALDTGVFHAGLVSAESQADRGRMFQDYMRSMIDNPWFIGAHWFQYIDSPASGRAWDGENYNVGFVSYVDQPYTELVEAAKALNAELYPRRFGDLKP
;
A
#
# COMPACT_ATOMS: atom_id res chain seq x y z
N MET A 1 -54.01 21.92 -66.75
CA MET A 1 -54.66 20.60 -66.55
C MET A 1 -53.64 19.69 -65.89
N ILE A 2 -53.73 19.55 -64.57
CA ILE A 2 -54.11 18.32 -63.85
C ILE A 2 -52.91 17.37 -63.61
N ASN A 3 -52.43 17.44 -62.35
CA ASN A 3 -51.93 16.38 -61.44
C ASN A 3 -50.76 15.47 -61.86
N ARG A 4 -49.82 15.07 -60.99
CA ARG A 4 -49.46 15.39 -59.59
C ARG A 4 -48.05 14.81 -59.33
N ILE A 5 -47.18 15.66 -58.76
CA ILE A 5 -46.12 15.42 -57.75
C ILE A 5 -44.94 14.46 -58.08
N ASN A 6 -43.77 15.09 -58.26
CA ASN A 6 -42.42 14.53 -58.16
C ASN A 6 -42.02 14.25 -56.68
N ARG A 7 -41.28 13.16 -56.43
CA ARG A 7 -39.95 13.18 -55.77
C ARG A 7 -39.29 11.77 -55.77
N PRO A 8 -37.95 11.68 -55.92
CA PRO A 8 -37.20 10.43 -55.93
C PRO A 8 -36.79 9.97 -54.52
N LEU A 9 -36.70 8.65 -54.33
CA LEU A 9 -36.19 7.99 -53.12
C LEU A 9 -34.67 8.22 -52.97
N ALA A 10 -34.28 8.85 -51.86
CA ALA A 10 -32.94 8.75 -51.31
C ALA A 10 -32.90 7.53 -50.36
N ARG A 11 -31.88 6.67 -50.52
CA ARG A 11 -31.60 5.54 -49.64
C ARG A 11 -30.92 6.06 -48.36
N THR A 12 -31.60 5.94 -47.22
CA THR A 12 -31.03 6.06 -45.89
C THR A 12 -30.59 4.67 -45.41
N CYS A 13 -29.29 4.50 -45.14
CA CYS A 13 -28.76 3.39 -44.34
C CYS A 13 -29.12 3.65 -42.88
N ALA A 14 -30.06 2.89 -42.33
CA ALA A 14 -30.32 2.83 -40.90
C ALA A 14 -29.37 1.79 -40.27
N LEU A 15 -28.38 2.25 -39.50
CA LEU A 15 -27.74 1.43 -38.48
C LEU A 15 -28.76 1.21 -37.35
N ALA A 16 -29.15 -0.03 -37.14
CA ALA A 16 -29.95 -0.43 -35.99
C ALA A 16 -29.05 -0.43 -34.75
N LEU A 17 -29.22 0.58 -33.89
CA LEU A 17 -28.78 0.55 -32.50
C LEU A 17 -29.60 -0.51 -31.76
N ILE A 18 -28.95 -1.60 -31.37
CA ILE A 18 -29.48 -2.57 -30.41
C ILE A 18 -29.17 -2.00 -29.01
N PRO A 19 -30.16 -1.77 -28.13
CA PRO A 19 -29.88 -1.32 -26.78
C PRO A 19 -29.29 -2.48 -25.98
N ALA A 20 -28.12 -2.24 -25.40
CA ALA A 20 -27.51 -3.09 -24.37
C ALA A 20 -28.46 -3.15 -23.17
N LEU A 21 -29.01 -4.33 -22.91
CA LEU A 21 -30.01 -4.55 -21.88
C LEU A 21 -29.74 -5.89 -21.19
N TRP A 22 -28.54 -6.05 -20.63
CA TRP A 22 -28.18 -7.14 -19.71
C TRP A 22 -27.09 -6.68 -18.74
N LEU A 23 -27.48 -5.95 -17.69
CA LEU A 23 -26.79 -5.89 -16.40
C LEU A 23 -27.86 -5.68 -15.32
N ALA A 24 -28.74 -6.67 -15.19
CA ALA A 24 -29.44 -6.90 -13.92
C ALA A 24 -28.59 -7.92 -13.17
N GLY A 25 -27.56 -7.44 -12.48
CA GLY A 25 -26.91 -8.25 -11.45
C GLY A 25 -27.99 -8.67 -10.46
N CYS A 26 -28.05 -9.94 -10.12
CA CYS A 26 -28.81 -10.39 -8.97
C CYS A 26 -28.19 -9.74 -7.72
N SER A 27 -28.65 -8.54 -7.36
CA SER A 27 -28.40 -8.00 -6.03
C SER A 27 -29.08 -8.94 -5.05
N GLN A 28 -28.30 -9.55 -4.16
CA GLN A 28 -28.86 -10.12 -2.95
C GLN A 28 -29.67 -9.02 -2.24
N PRO A 29 -30.84 -9.32 -1.65
CA PRO A 29 -31.56 -8.33 -0.88
C PRO A 29 -30.65 -7.81 0.23
N ALA A 30 -30.55 -6.48 0.35
CA ALA A 30 -29.85 -5.86 1.45
C ALA A 30 -30.43 -6.39 2.78
N PRO A 31 -29.61 -6.70 3.79
CA PRO A 31 -30.12 -7.16 5.09
C PRO A 31 -31.22 -6.22 5.61
N GLU A 32 -32.38 -6.79 5.94
CA GLU A 32 -33.59 -6.08 6.40
C GLU A 32 -33.48 -5.58 7.87
N GLY A 33 -32.26 -5.54 8.43
CA GLY A 33 -32.00 -5.16 9.81
C GLY A 33 -32.33 -3.69 10.08
N LYS A 34 -33.13 -3.46 11.14
CA LYS A 34 -33.45 -2.11 11.63
C LYS A 34 -32.35 -1.64 12.58
N SER A 35 -31.64 -0.57 12.22
CA SER A 35 -30.82 0.20 13.17
C SER A 35 -31.65 1.36 13.71
N GLU A 36 -31.84 1.39 15.03
CA GLU A 36 -32.59 2.46 15.72
C GLU A 36 -31.66 3.61 16.08
N THR A 37 -32.04 4.84 15.74
CA THR A 37 -31.30 6.04 16.16
C THR A 37 -31.42 6.20 17.67
N VAL A 38 -30.28 6.18 18.36
CA VAL A 38 -30.20 6.38 19.81
C VAL A 38 -30.09 7.87 20.13
N GLN A 39 -29.23 8.57 19.40
CA GLN A 39 -28.98 10.00 19.60
C GLN A 39 -28.64 10.64 18.26
N LEU A 40 -29.35 11.71 17.89
CA LEU A 40 -28.99 12.55 16.75
C LEU A 40 -27.82 13.47 17.15
N VAL A 41 -26.79 13.54 16.29
CA VAL A 41 -25.66 14.46 16.45
C VAL A 41 -25.90 15.72 15.61
N TYR A 42 -26.12 15.56 14.29
CA TYR A 42 -26.49 16.64 13.37
C TYR A 42 -27.44 16.15 12.27
N ASP A 43 -28.46 16.96 11.97
CA ASP A 43 -29.39 16.84 10.83
C ASP A 43 -29.37 18.07 9.92
N PHE A 44 -28.47 19.03 10.19
CA PHE A 44 -28.27 20.27 9.43
C PHE A 44 -29.52 21.16 9.20
N ALA A 45 -30.66 20.87 9.82
CA ALA A 45 -31.90 21.65 9.68
C ALA A 45 -31.73 23.10 10.18
N ALA A 46 -30.84 23.31 11.16
CA ALA A 46 -30.51 24.63 11.72
C ALA A 46 -29.38 25.37 10.98
N GLY A 47 -28.85 24.82 9.87
CA GLY A 47 -27.69 25.37 9.16
C GLY A 47 -26.36 24.74 9.59
N LEU A 48 -25.25 25.38 9.21
CA LEU A 48 -23.89 24.87 9.48
C LEU A 48 -23.56 25.03 10.98
N PRO A 49 -23.24 23.94 11.71
CA PRO A 49 -22.92 24.02 13.13
C PRO A 49 -21.62 24.80 13.43
N GLU A 50 -21.57 25.55 14.53
CA GLU A 50 -20.37 26.28 14.98
C GLU A 50 -19.18 25.35 15.32
N SER A 51 -19.45 24.08 15.61
CA SER A 51 -18.44 23.05 15.88
C SER A 51 -17.70 22.57 14.63
N MET A 52 -18.13 22.97 13.43
CA MET A 52 -17.50 22.53 12.19
C MET A 52 -16.42 23.49 11.71
N SER A 53 -15.28 22.95 11.34
CA SER A 53 -14.21 23.65 10.64
C SER A 53 -13.76 22.86 9.40
N ALA A 54 -13.21 23.56 8.43
CA ALA A 54 -12.75 22.98 7.18
C ALA A 54 -11.38 23.51 6.79
N SER A 55 -10.57 22.65 6.20
CA SER A 55 -9.31 22.97 5.54
C SER A 55 -9.30 22.27 4.19
N GLY A 56 -9.24 23.01 3.09
CA GLY A 56 -9.37 22.42 1.75
C GLY A 56 -10.77 21.86 1.46
N VAL A 57 -11.82 22.36 2.13
CA VAL A 57 -13.21 21.92 1.92
C VAL A 57 -14.13 23.14 1.90
N ASP A 58 -14.92 23.28 0.83
CA ASP A 58 -15.99 24.27 0.77
C ASP A 58 -17.28 23.67 1.33
N LEU A 59 -17.90 24.37 2.28
CA LEU A 59 -19.10 23.91 2.99
C LEU A 59 -20.31 24.81 2.69
N ALA A 60 -21.45 24.18 2.44
CA ALA A 60 -22.75 24.85 2.37
C ALA A 60 -23.84 23.96 2.95
N VAL A 61 -24.91 24.55 3.48
CA VAL A 61 -26.12 23.79 3.85
C VAL A 61 -27.23 24.11 2.86
N ALA A 62 -27.78 23.05 2.25
CA ALA A 62 -28.89 23.16 1.31
C ALA A 62 -29.84 21.97 1.50
N GLN A 63 -31.15 22.25 1.49
CA GLN A 63 -32.19 21.23 1.73
C GLN A 63 -31.97 20.44 3.03
N GLU A 64 -31.56 21.14 4.10
CA GLU A 64 -31.30 20.53 5.41
C GLU A 64 -30.20 19.46 5.38
N ALA A 65 -29.27 19.52 4.42
CA ALA A 65 -28.10 18.63 4.37
C ALA A 65 -26.81 19.42 4.12
N LEU A 66 -25.68 18.87 4.58
CA LEU A 66 -24.36 19.47 4.40
C LEU A 66 -23.77 19.10 3.04
N GLN A 67 -23.62 20.08 2.15
CA GLN A 67 -22.83 19.95 0.94
C GLN A 67 -21.36 20.26 1.26
N ALA A 68 -20.48 19.32 0.92
CA ALA A 68 -19.04 19.44 1.10
C ALA A 68 -18.33 19.19 -0.24
N VAL A 69 -17.49 20.14 -0.66
CA VAL A 69 -16.60 20.00 -1.81
C VAL A 69 -15.16 19.93 -1.29
N PHE A 70 -14.57 18.75 -1.30
CA PHE A 70 -13.17 18.54 -0.95
C PHE A 70 -12.31 18.89 -2.16
N ASN A 71 -11.33 19.77 -1.97
CA ASN A 71 -10.54 20.33 -3.07
C ASN A 71 -9.15 19.70 -3.21
N THR A 72 -8.57 19.88 -4.40
CA THR A 72 -7.23 19.37 -4.77
C THR A 72 -6.06 20.23 -4.26
N GLU A 73 -6.34 21.36 -3.59
CA GLU A 73 -5.33 22.36 -3.22
C GLU A 73 -4.47 21.95 -2.02
N THR A 74 -4.88 20.92 -1.28
CA THR A 74 -4.15 20.46 -0.10
C THR A 74 -3.92 18.95 -0.17
N TYR A 75 -2.83 18.47 0.43
CA TYR A 75 -2.58 17.03 0.57
C TYR A 75 -3.71 16.30 1.31
N GLN A 76 -4.40 16.96 2.24
CA GLN A 76 -5.40 16.33 3.10
C GLN A 76 -6.60 17.25 3.35
N PRO A 77 -7.48 17.44 2.36
CA PRO A 77 -8.70 18.22 2.57
C PRO A 77 -9.53 17.54 3.67
N THR A 78 -9.88 18.32 4.70
CA THR A 78 -10.42 17.83 5.97
C THR A 78 -11.60 18.69 6.42
N LEU A 79 -12.72 18.04 6.72
CA LEU A 79 -13.85 18.55 7.49
C LEU A 79 -13.71 18.03 8.93
N SER A 80 -13.61 18.93 9.90
CA SER A 80 -13.48 18.60 11.32
C SER A 80 -14.73 19.02 12.10
N ILE A 81 -15.18 18.14 12.99
CA ILE A 81 -16.22 18.40 13.98
C ILE A 81 -15.54 18.45 15.35
N ILE A 82 -15.42 19.65 15.91
CA ILE A 82 -14.77 19.94 17.19
C ILE A 82 -15.81 20.57 18.11
N PRO A 83 -16.48 19.79 18.98
CA PRO A 83 -17.48 20.33 19.88
C PRO A 83 -16.85 21.22 20.96
N ALA A 84 -17.57 22.23 21.42
CA ALA A 84 -17.10 23.13 22.48
C ALA A 84 -16.83 22.40 23.81
N GLN A 85 -17.51 21.28 24.05
CA GLN A 85 -17.23 20.31 25.09
C GLN A 85 -17.18 18.92 24.46
N PRO A 86 -16.26 18.02 24.85
CA PRO A 86 -16.21 16.66 24.31
C PRO A 86 -17.56 15.96 24.40
N PHE A 87 -17.95 15.22 23.36
CA PHE A 87 -19.16 14.41 23.42
C PHE A 87 -19.00 13.29 24.45
N ASP A 88 -20.06 13.06 25.24
CA ASP A 88 -20.19 11.90 26.11
C ASP A 88 -21.20 10.93 25.49
N TRP A 89 -20.68 9.86 24.88
CA TRP A 89 -21.45 8.76 24.31
C TRP A 89 -21.37 7.50 25.19
N SER A 90 -20.78 7.59 26.39
CA SER A 90 -20.58 6.44 27.28
C SER A 90 -21.89 5.81 27.76
N ASN A 91 -22.98 6.59 27.76
CA ASN A 91 -24.31 6.15 28.19
C ASN A 91 -25.27 5.83 27.01
N ALA A 92 -24.78 5.85 25.76
CA ALA A 92 -25.61 5.59 24.58
C ALA A 92 -25.82 4.09 24.30
N GLY A 93 -25.20 3.19 25.08
CA GLY A 93 -25.39 1.74 25.03
C GLY A 93 -24.10 0.98 24.71
N ASP A 94 -24.16 -0.35 24.81
CA ASP A 94 -22.97 -1.24 24.75
C ASP A 94 -22.73 -1.86 23.36
N ASN A 95 -23.53 -1.49 22.35
CA ASN A 95 -23.42 -1.97 20.98
C ASN A 95 -23.90 -0.90 19.99
N ILE A 96 -23.12 0.18 19.92
CA ILE A 96 -23.43 1.38 19.15
C ILE A 96 -22.32 1.73 18.15
N GLY A 97 -22.72 2.49 17.14
CA GLY A 97 -21.82 3.10 16.18
C GLY A 97 -22.24 4.52 15.83
N LEU A 98 -21.28 5.28 15.28
CA LEU A 98 -21.53 6.57 14.65
C LEU A 98 -21.91 6.33 13.19
N ALA A 99 -23.13 6.68 12.81
CA ALA A 99 -23.63 6.56 11.45
C ALA A 99 -23.84 7.93 10.79
N LEU A 100 -23.69 7.96 9.46
CA LEU A 100 -24.00 9.11 8.62
C LEU A 100 -24.55 8.64 7.28
N ASP A 101 -25.41 9.46 6.69
CA ASP A 101 -25.92 9.27 5.35
C ASP A 101 -25.07 10.12 4.40
N VAL A 102 -24.61 9.52 3.31
CA VAL A 102 -23.74 10.19 2.33
C VAL A 102 -24.27 9.96 0.93
N THR A 103 -24.46 11.05 0.20
CA THR A 103 -24.81 11.04 -1.22
C THR A 103 -23.64 11.60 -2.02
N ASN A 104 -23.14 10.84 -2.97
CA ASN A 104 -22.12 11.36 -3.89
C ASN A 104 -22.81 12.07 -5.07
N THR A 105 -22.67 13.39 -5.13
CA THR A 105 -23.28 14.24 -6.17
C THR A 105 -22.26 14.74 -7.20
N GLY A 106 -21.00 14.32 -7.07
CA GLY A 106 -19.93 14.63 -8.01
C GLY A 106 -19.91 13.71 -9.22
N ASP A 107 -18.75 13.67 -9.89
CA ASP A 107 -18.47 12.92 -11.10
C ASP A 107 -17.42 11.81 -10.91
N HIS A 108 -16.88 11.68 -9.69
CA HIS A 108 -15.92 10.65 -9.29
C HIS A 108 -16.40 9.95 -8.03
N SER A 109 -16.06 8.67 -7.86
CA SER A 109 -16.19 7.97 -6.58
C SER A 109 -15.47 8.74 -5.47
N ALA A 110 -15.98 8.69 -4.25
CA ALA A 110 -15.40 9.42 -3.12
C ALA A 110 -15.00 8.46 -1.99
N GLN A 111 -13.71 8.25 -1.79
CA GLN A 111 -13.21 7.61 -0.58
C GLN A 111 -13.07 8.66 0.53
N LEU A 112 -13.77 8.47 1.64
CA LEU A 112 -13.59 9.26 2.85
C LEU A 112 -12.93 8.41 3.94
N PHE A 113 -12.04 9.03 4.69
CA PHE A 113 -11.55 8.54 5.96
C PHE A 113 -12.29 9.24 7.09
N VAL A 114 -12.73 8.48 8.07
CA VAL A 114 -13.35 8.96 9.30
C VAL A 114 -12.41 8.69 10.45
N TYR A 115 -11.97 9.73 11.14
CA TYR A 115 -11.20 9.63 12.37
C TYR A 115 -12.03 10.10 13.54
N ILE A 116 -12.02 9.33 14.64
CA ILE A 116 -12.65 9.72 15.90
C ILE A 116 -11.57 9.77 16.96
N TYR A 117 -11.45 10.91 17.63
CA TYR A 117 -10.46 11.18 18.68
C TYR A 117 -11.15 11.32 20.03
N ASP A 118 -10.54 10.77 21.07
CA ASP A 118 -10.90 11.07 22.45
C ASP A 118 -9.94 12.11 23.06
N ALA A 119 -10.30 12.64 24.23
CA ALA A 119 -9.47 13.62 24.93
C ALA A 119 -8.28 12.99 25.70
N ASP A 120 -8.14 11.67 25.72
CA ASP A 120 -6.97 10.95 26.28
C ASP A 120 -5.84 10.77 25.25
N GLY A 121 -6.05 11.21 24.01
CA GLY A 121 -5.11 11.01 22.90
C GLY A 121 -5.31 9.68 22.17
N GLY A 122 -6.35 8.92 22.49
CA GLY A 122 -6.79 7.78 21.70
C GLY A 122 -7.49 8.23 20.42
N TYR A 123 -7.31 7.46 19.34
CA TYR A 123 -8.02 7.69 18.09
C TYR A 123 -8.26 6.39 17.33
N ALA A 124 -9.28 6.38 16.49
CA ALA A 124 -9.60 5.26 15.60
C ALA A 124 -9.92 5.79 14.20
N ALA A 125 -9.45 5.10 13.16
CA ALA A 125 -9.63 5.47 11.77
C ALA A 125 -10.31 4.35 10.97
N ARG A 126 -11.36 4.71 10.24
CA ARG A 126 -12.05 3.86 9.28
C ARG A 126 -12.21 4.58 7.94
N SER A 127 -12.59 3.85 6.90
CA SER A 127 -12.84 4.43 5.58
C SER A 127 -14.04 3.79 4.89
N PHE A 128 -14.67 4.54 4.01
CA PHE A 128 -15.70 4.05 3.09
C PHE A 128 -15.55 4.73 1.72
N ASN A 129 -16.13 4.13 0.69
CA ASN A 129 -16.20 4.71 -0.66
C ASN A 129 -17.67 4.86 -1.06
N VAL A 130 -18.01 5.97 -1.71
CA VAL A 130 -19.37 6.24 -2.22
C VAL A 130 -19.33 6.37 -3.73
N ALA A 131 -20.07 5.51 -4.43
CA ALA A 131 -20.20 5.53 -5.87
C ALA A 131 -20.98 6.78 -6.34
N VAL A 132 -20.68 7.25 -7.55
CA VAL A 132 -21.35 8.43 -8.13
C VAL A 132 -22.86 8.21 -8.24
N GLY A 133 -23.64 9.17 -7.76
CA GLY A 133 -25.10 9.14 -7.86
C GLY A 133 -25.78 8.17 -6.90
N THR A 134 -25.05 7.56 -5.96
CA THR A 134 -25.65 6.75 -4.89
C THR A 134 -25.82 7.56 -3.61
N GLN A 135 -26.79 7.11 -2.80
CA GLN A 135 -26.97 7.54 -1.42
C GLN A 135 -26.89 6.29 -0.55
N GLU A 136 -26.00 6.30 0.43
CA GLU A 136 -25.72 5.18 1.31
C GLU A 136 -25.53 5.64 2.75
N SER A 137 -25.87 4.77 3.71
CA SER A 137 -25.68 5.03 5.13
C SER A 137 -24.53 4.17 5.66
N PHE A 138 -23.51 4.80 6.22
CA PHE A 138 -22.31 4.14 6.72
C PHE A 138 -22.26 4.16 8.24
N ILE A 139 -21.67 3.14 8.86
CA ILE A 139 -21.53 3.04 10.32
C ILE A 139 -20.09 2.74 10.76
N PHE A 140 -19.62 3.53 11.73
CA PHE A 140 -18.38 3.34 12.48
C PHE A 140 -18.69 2.64 13.80
N ASP A 141 -18.29 1.37 13.95
CA ASP A 141 -18.47 0.64 15.21
C ASP A 141 -17.60 1.24 16.34
N LEU A 142 -18.24 1.71 17.41
CA LEU A 142 -17.61 2.42 18.54
C LEU A 142 -17.28 1.51 19.72
N ASN A 143 -18.14 0.54 20.02
CA ASN A 143 -17.98 -0.35 21.18
C ASN A 143 -18.67 -1.72 21.05
N GLY A 144 -19.12 -2.10 19.86
CA GLY A 144 -19.81 -3.36 19.64
C GLY A 144 -18.91 -4.59 19.80
N PRO A 145 -19.51 -5.78 20.02
CA PRO A 145 -18.78 -7.02 20.29
C PRO A 145 -17.87 -7.48 19.14
N ALA A 146 -18.10 -7.04 17.89
CA ALA A 146 -17.22 -7.36 16.77
C ALA A 146 -15.79 -6.83 16.97
N LEU A 147 -15.61 -5.72 17.69
CA LEU A 147 -14.29 -5.14 17.96
C LEU A 147 -13.39 -6.09 18.78
N ALA A 148 -13.98 -6.98 19.57
CA ALA A 148 -13.28 -7.95 20.39
C ALA A 148 -12.92 -9.24 19.64
N VAL A 149 -13.39 -9.41 18.40
CA VAL A 149 -13.08 -10.59 17.58
C VAL A 149 -11.79 -10.34 16.81
N ASP A 150 -10.78 -11.17 17.05
CA ASP A 150 -9.60 -11.24 16.19
C ASP A 150 -9.77 -12.37 15.17
N THR A 151 -10.24 -12.02 13.99
CA THR A 151 -10.45 -12.97 12.89
C THR A 151 -9.17 -13.32 12.15
N GLY A 152 -8.07 -12.60 12.39
CA GLY A 152 -6.87 -12.64 11.55
C GLY A 152 -7.04 -11.99 10.17
N MET A 153 -8.11 -11.21 9.96
CA MET A 153 -8.31 -10.38 8.77
C MET A 153 -8.21 -8.89 9.16
N ARG A 154 -7.70 -8.05 8.26
CA ARG A 154 -7.61 -6.61 8.52
C ARG A 154 -9.00 -5.97 8.63
N SER A 155 -9.93 -6.37 7.77
CA SER A 155 -11.34 -6.02 7.87
C SER A 155 -12.18 -7.27 7.65
N ASP A 156 -13.29 -7.34 8.38
CA ASP A 156 -14.19 -8.48 8.44
C ASP A 156 -15.36 -8.33 7.47
N PRO A 157 -16.03 -9.45 7.09
CA PRO A 157 -17.35 -9.36 6.50
C PRO A 157 -18.33 -8.68 7.47
N GLN A 158 -19.51 -8.30 6.97
CA GLN A 158 -20.54 -7.71 7.81
C GLN A 158 -21.03 -8.69 8.91
N LEU A 159 -20.61 -8.45 10.15
CA LEU A 159 -20.94 -9.28 11.32
C LEU A 159 -22.23 -8.86 12.04
N TYR A 160 -22.80 -7.71 11.69
CA TYR A 160 -24.06 -7.26 12.26
C TYR A 160 -25.21 -7.39 11.27
N ASN A 161 -26.38 -7.78 11.76
CA ASN A 161 -27.62 -7.69 11.00
C ASN A 161 -28.13 -6.24 11.02
N SER A 162 -27.69 -5.47 10.04
CA SER A 162 -28.03 -4.06 9.88
C SER A 162 -28.11 -3.69 8.40
N SER A 163 -28.95 -2.71 8.08
CA SER A 163 -29.01 -2.08 6.75
C SER A 163 -27.89 -1.05 6.52
N LEU A 164 -27.10 -0.73 7.55
CA LEU A 164 -26.00 0.22 7.47
C LEU A 164 -24.72 -0.48 6.98
N THR A 165 -24.01 0.16 6.07
CA THR A 165 -22.75 -0.35 5.53
C THR A 165 -21.62 -0.11 6.55
N PRO A 166 -20.94 -1.16 7.03
CA PRO A 166 -19.82 -0.96 7.97
C PRO A 166 -18.65 -0.27 7.27
N MET A 167 -18.09 0.76 7.92
CA MET A 167 -16.86 1.37 7.45
C MET A 167 -15.68 0.41 7.66
N THR A 168 -14.82 0.33 6.65
CA THR A 168 -13.63 -0.52 6.62
C THR A 168 -12.64 -0.07 7.69
N TRP A 169 -12.13 -1.00 8.49
CA TRP A 169 -11.10 -0.70 9.49
C TRP A 169 -9.77 -0.33 8.83
N MET A 170 -9.17 0.80 9.24
CA MET A 170 -7.86 1.22 8.74
C MET A 170 -6.78 1.03 9.81
N TRP A 171 -6.80 1.84 10.87
CA TRP A 171 -5.80 1.82 11.96
C TRP A 171 -6.28 2.60 13.20
N GLY A 172 -5.48 2.58 14.26
CA GLY A 172 -5.75 3.25 15.54
C GLY A 172 -6.15 2.27 16.64
N HIS A 173 -6.80 2.78 17.67
CA HIS A 173 -7.25 2.01 18.82
C HIS A 173 -8.66 1.47 18.59
N LYS A 174 -8.84 0.15 18.71
CA LYS A 174 -10.18 -0.46 18.62
C LYS A 174 -11.14 0.02 19.72
N HIS A 175 -10.60 0.49 20.85
CA HIS A 175 -11.36 1.05 21.96
C HIS A 175 -10.89 2.46 22.24
N ILE A 176 -11.78 3.44 22.09
CA ILE A 176 -11.56 4.85 22.41
C ILE A 176 -12.46 5.25 23.59
N ASN A 177 -12.09 6.31 24.31
CA ASN A 177 -12.83 6.76 25.49
C ASN A 177 -14.12 7.51 25.09
N LEU A 178 -15.23 6.78 25.00
CA LEU A 178 -16.53 7.32 24.60
C LEU A 178 -17.10 8.41 25.54
N ALA A 179 -16.58 8.55 26.76
CA ALA A 179 -17.03 9.59 27.67
C ALA A 179 -16.53 11.01 27.30
N LYS A 180 -15.59 11.11 26.36
CA LYS A 180 -14.94 12.38 26.00
C LYS A 180 -14.40 12.42 24.57
N ILE A 181 -15.27 12.16 23.61
CA ILE A 181 -14.94 12.29 22.19
C ILE A 181 -14.69 13.76 21.86
N SER A 182 -13.44 14.08 21.53
CA SER A 182 -12.94 15.44 21.40
C SER A 182 -13.02 15.97 19.97
N LYS A 183 -13.01 15.08 18.97
CA LYS A 183 -13.02 15.46 17.55
C LYS A 183 -13.47 14.30 16.66
N VAL A 184 -14.19 14.63 15.58
CA VAL A 184 -14.43 13.73 14.44
C VAL A 184 -13.94 14.40 13.17
N ASP A 185 -13.03 13.77 12.42
CA ASP A 185 -12.58 14.27 11.12
C ASP A 185 -13.14 13.39 9.99
N LEU A 186 -13.61 14.03 8.91
CA LEU A 186 -13.86 13.43 7.61
C LEU A 186 -12.84 14.01 6.64
N LEU A 187 -11.99 13.18 6.05
CA LEU A 187 -10.89 13.64 5.21
C LEU A 187 -10.67 12.76 3.99
N MET A 188 -9.98 13.33 3.00
CA MET A 188 -9.44 12.60 1.85
C MET A 188 -7.92 12.82 1.78
N LYS A 189 -7.21 12.02 0.98
CA LYS A 189 -5.75 12.11 0.84
C LYS A 189 -5.36 12.24 -0.63
N SER A 190 -4.68 13.34 -0.95
CA SER A 190 -4.11 13.69 -2.24
C SER A 190 -5.00 13.26 -3.42
N ILE A 191 -6.17 13.91 -3.51
CA ILE A 191 -7.17 13.68 -4.56
C ILE A 191 -6.79 14.38 -5.87
N VAL A 192 -7.09 13.76 -7.01
CA VAL A 192 -6.70 14.29 -8.35
C VAL A 192 -7.75 15.18 -9.00
N SER A 193 -8.94 15.24 -8.41
CA SER A 193 -10.04 16.12 -8.80
C SER A 193 -10.88 16.43 -7.57
N ASP A 194 -11.62 17.54 -7.60
CA ASP A 194 -12.49 17.90 -6.48
C ASP A 194 -13.56 16.81 -6.25
N ARG A 195 -13.99 16.62 -5.01
CA ARG A 195 -14.96 15.59 -4.61
C ARG A 195 -16.16 16.24 -3.95
N GLN A 196 -17.34 16.07 -4.54
CA GLN A 196 -18.57 16.64 -4.02
C GLN A 196 -19.45 15.56 -3.38
N VAL A 197 -19.70 15.71 -2.08
CA VAL A 197 -20.60 14.85 -1.31
C VAL A 197 -21.61 15.67 -0.54
N THR A 198 -22.79 15.11 -0.34
CA THR A 198 -23.79 15.60 0.59
C THR A 198 -23.80 14.66 1.79
N ILE A 199 -23.66 15.20 3.00
CA ILE A 199 -23.65 14.48 4.27
C ILE A 199 -24.87 14.89 5.08
N ASP A 200 -25.55 13.90 5.66
CA ASP A 200 -26.74 14.11 6.49
C ASP A 200 -26.84 13.07 7.62
N ASN A 201 -27.73 13.32 8.58
CA ASN A 201 -28.14 12.41 9.65
C ASN A 201 -26.97 11.79 10.43
N LEU A 202 -25.99 12.61 10.83
CA LEU A 202 -24.92 12.16 11.71
C LEU A 202 -25.52 11.77 13.07
N ARG A 203 -25.39 10.51 13.47
CA ARG A 203 -26.15 9.95 14.60
C ARG A 203 -25.43 8.79 15.28
N ILE A 204 -25.67 8.64 16.58
CA ILE A 204 -25.37 7.41 17.31
C ILE A 204 -26.55 6.46 17.14
N THR A 205 -26.27 5.23 16.73
CA THR A 205 -27.27 4.20 16.45
C THR A 205 -26.79 2.83 16.90
N SER A 206 -27.71 1.87 17.04
CA SER A 206 -27.32 0.47 17.27
C SER A 206 -26.63 -0.11 16.04
N ASN A 207 -25.54 -0.86 16.27
CA ASN A 207 -24.87 -1.63 15.22
C ASN A 207 -25.77 -2.73 14.62
N GLY A 208 -26.85 -3.14 15.32
CA GLY A 208 -27.69 -4.29 14.97
C GLY A 208 -27.31 -5.55 15.74
N GLU A 209 -28.00 -6.66 15.46
CA GLU A 209 -27.74 -7.95 16.11
C GLU A 209 -26.38 -8.50 15.67
N PHE A 210 -25.54 -8.88 16.62
CA PHE A 210 -24.23 -9.46 16.34
C PHE A 210 -24.35 -10.95 15.99
N GLU A 211 -23.87 -11.32 14.81
CA GLU A 211 -23.98 -12.66 14.23
C GLU A 211 -22.60 -13.27 13.91
N PRO A 212 -21.80 -13.67 14.93
CA PRO A 212 -20.46 -14.22 14.73
C PRO A 212 -20.44 -15.55 13.95
N GLN A 213 -21.56 -16.29 13.95
CA GLN A 213 -21.74 -17.49 13.14
C GLN A 213 -21.61 -17.23 11.63
N ARG A 214 -21.73 -15.97 11.18
CA ARG A 214 -21.45 -15.58 9.79
C ARG A 214 -20.01 -15.84 9.37
N LEU A 215 -19.10 -16.12 10.30
CA LEU A 215 -17.70 -16.47 10.03
C LEU A 215 -17.49 -17.97 9.81
N GLU A 216 -18.50 -18.82 10.02
CA GLU A 216 -18.36 -20.27 9.82
C GLU A 216 -18.41 -20.64 8.33
N GLY A 217 -17.44 -21.42 7.87
CA GLY A 217 -17.39 -21.95 6.50
C GLY A 217 -17.34 -20.89 5.40
N ILE A 218 -16.88 -19.67 5.70
CA ILE A 218 -16.94 -18.54 4.77
C ILE A 218 -16.01 -18.61 3.56
N PHE A 219 -15.00 -19.49 3.57
CA PHE A 219 -14.09 -19.67 2.44
C PHE A 219 -14.23 -21.06 1.81
N ASP A 220 -14.45 -21.08 0.48
CA ASP A 220 -14.55 -22.31 -0.30
C ASP A 220 -13.17 -22.96 -0.58
N GLN A 221 -13.19 -24.05 -1.36
CA GLN A 221 -11.98 -24.79 -1.74
C GLN A 221 -10.98 -24.00 -2.60
N TYR A 222 -11.40 -22.88 -3.20
CA TYR A 222 -10.59 -21.96 -3.99
C TYR A 222 -10.08 -20.78 -3.16
N GLY A 223 -10.51 -20.67 -1.89
CA GLY A 223 -10.23 -19.55 -1.00
C GLY A 223 -11.16 -18.35 -1.19
N GLN A 224 -12.26 -18.51 -1.94
CA GLN A 224 -13.22 -17.43 -2.23
C GLN A 224 -14.31 -17.36 -1.18
N PHE A 225 -14.84 -16.15 -0.97
CA PHE A 225 -15.98 -15.94 -0.08
C PHE A 225 -17.23 -16.66 -0.57
N VAL A 226 -17.86 -17.47 0.28
CA VAL A 226 -19.00 -18.33 -0.12
C VAL A 226 -20.33 -17.57 -0.25
N ASN A 227 -20.55 -16.54 0.56
CA ASN A 227 -21.88 -15.91 0.70
C ASN A 227 -22.18 -14.80 -0.33
N LYS A 228 -21.26 -14.51 -1.25
CA LYS A 228 -21.45 -13.54 -2.34
C LYS A 228 -21.06 -14.19 -3.67
N ASP A 229 -21.79 -13.87 -4.73
CA ASP A 229 -21.39 -14.20 -6.11
C ASP A 229 -21.02 -12.93 -6.87
N TRP A 230 -20.13 -13.04 -7.85
CA TRP A 230 -19.68 -11.90 -8.66
C TRP A 230 -19.20 -12.35 -10.05
N PRO A 231 -19.20 -11.47 -11.05
CA PRO A 231 -18.65 -11.78 -12.37
C PRO A 231 -17.20 -12.29 -12.25
N GLY A 232 -16.97 -13.50 -12.74
CA GLY A 232 -15.65 -14.14 -12.75
C GLY A 232 -15.36 -15.08 -11.57
N LYS A 233 -16.24 -15.18 -10.56
CA LYS A 233 -16.10 -16.16 -9.48
C LYS A 233 -15.99 -17.59 -10.05
N ILE A 234 -15.07 -18.37 -9.48
CA ILE A 234 -14.83 -19.76 -9.88
C ILE A 234 -15.73 -20.71 -9.07
N HIS A 235 -16.48 -21.55 -9.75
CA HIS A 235 -17.32 -22.59 -9.13
C HIS A 235 -16.80 -24.01 -9.38
N SER A 236 -15.85 -24.19 -10.30
CA SER A 236 -15.28 -25.50 -10.61
C SER A 236 -13.88 -25.43 -11.23
N ASP A 237 -13.14 -26.54 -11.18
CA ASP A 237 -11.83 -26.66 -11.82
C ASP A 237 -11.93 -26.50 -13.35
N LYS A 238 -13.09 -26.86 -13.93
CA LYS A 238 -13.37 -26.63 -15.35
C LYS A 238 -13.41 -25.14 -15.69
N GLU A 239 -13.92 -24.31 -14.79
CA GLU A 239 -13.94 -22.85 -14.98
C GLU A 239 -12.54 -22.25 -14.79
N LEU A 240 -11.71 -22.76 -13.88
CA LEU A 240 -10.28 -22.38 -13.79
C LEU A 240 -9.55 -22.65 -15.11
N ILE A 241 -9.76 -23.83 -15.69
CA ILE A 241 -9.17 -24.24 -16.96
C ILE A 241 -9.73 -23.38 -18.11
N ALA A 242 -11.03 -23.10 -18.14
CA ALA A 242 -11.62 -22.24 -19.16
C ALA A 242 -11.07 -20.80 -19.08
N SER A 243 -10.90 -20.28 -17.86
CA SER A 243 -10.29 -18.97 -17.61
C SER A 243 -8.85 -18.90 -18.12
N ARG A 244 -8.04 -19.96 -17.88
CA ARG A 244 -6.69 -20.10 -18.45
C ARG A 244 -6.69 -19.99 -19.97
N ASP A 245 -7.59 -20.71 -20.63
CA ASP A 245 -7.61 -20.79 -22.09
C ASP A 245 -8.08 -19.46 -22.71
N ALA A 246 -9.05 -18.79 -22.07
CA ALA A 246 -9.48 -17.45 -22.45
C ALA A 246 -8.34 -16.42 -22.29
N GLU A 247 -7.60 -16.48 -21.19
CA GLU A 247 -6.45 -15.62 -20.94
C GLU A 247 -5.33 -15.85 -21.96
N ALA A 248 -4.98 -17.10 -22.27
CA ALA A 248 -3.97 -17.40 -23.28
C ALA A 248 -4.34 -16.82 -24.65
N ALA A 249 -5.62 -16.88 -25.03
CA ALA A 249 -6.11 -16.23 -26.25
C ALA A 249 -6.01 -14.70 -26.18
N ALA A 250 -6.34 -14.09 -25.04
CA ALA A 250 -6.22 -12.65 -24.83
C ALA A 250 -4.77 -12.16 -24.91
N ILE A 251 -3.81 -12.90 -24.35
CA ILE A 251 -2.38 -12.62 -24.45
C ILE A 251 -1.90 -12.72 -25.90
N ALA A 252 -2.31 -13.77 -26.63
CA ALA A 252 -1.95 -13.94 -28.03
C ALA A 252 -2.52 -12.83 -28.94
N ALA A 253 -3.66 -12.24 -28.56
CA ALA A 253 -4.30 -11.14 -29.27
C ALA A 253 -3.84 -9.74 -28.82
N ALA A 254 -3.05 -9.64 -27.75
CA ALA A 254 -2.62 -8.37 -27.19
C ALA A 254 -1.77 -7.57 -28.20
N PRO A 255 -1.89 -6.22 -28.22
CA PRO A 255 -1.07 -5.39 -29.09
C PRO A 255 0.41 -5.57 -28.74
N LYS A 256 1.25 -5.60 -29.78
CA LYS A 256 2.69 -5.55 -29.61
C LYS A 256 3.12 -4.10 -29.45
N PHE A 257 3.88 -3.81 -28.41
CA PHE A 257 4.50 -2.50 -28.19
C PHE A 257 5.74 -2.39 -29.10
N GLU A 258 5.52 -2.23 -30.40
CA GLU A 258 6.57 -2.26 -31.44
C GLU A 258 7.60 -1.12 -31.30
N ASP A 259 7.23 -0.04 -30.60
CA ASP A 259 8.07 1.10 -30.28
C ASP A 259 9.08 0.84 -29.15
N ARG A 260 9.13 -0.39 -28.61
CA ARG A 260 10.01 -0.77 -27.50
C ARG A 260 11.32 -1.41 -27.95
N SER A 261 12.43 -0.99 -27.36
CA SER A 261 13.76 -1.59 -27.52
C SER A 261 13.79 -3.01 -26.96
N LEU A 262 14.94 -3.68 -27.07
CA LEU A 262 15.12 -5.00 -26.43
C LEU A 262 14.81 -4.93 -24.92
N TYR A 263 15.23 -3.86 -24.25
CA TYR A 263 15.10 -3.68 -22.80
C TYR A 263 13.82 -2.93 -22.40
N GLY A 264 12.94 -2.62 -23.35
CA GLY A 264 11.67 -1.94 -23.11
C GLY A 264 11.69 -0.42 -23.30
N GLY A 265 12.84 0.19 -23.62
CA GLY A 265 13.00 1.63 -23.87
C GLY A 265 12.40 2.13 -25.19
N TRP A 266 12.36 3.43 -25.41
CA TRP A 266 11.65 4.05 -26.54
C TRP A 266 12.49 4.11 -27.82
N LYS A 267 12.21 3.25 -28.81
CA LYS A 267 12.91 3.22 -30.10
C LYS A 267 12.73 4.48 -30.94
N ASN A 268 11.61 5.17 -30.78
CA ASN A 268 11.26 6.34 -31.61
C ASN A 268 11.77 7.66 -31.02
N GLY A 269 12.38 7.63 -29.83
CA GLY A 269 12.99 8.78 -29.18
C GLY A 269 14.46 8.98 -29.55
N PRO A 270 15.11 10.00 -28.97
CA PRO A 270 16.54 10.19 -29.10
C PRO A 270 17.31 9.00 -28.51
N LYS A 271 18.40 8.63 -29.17
CA LYS A 271 19.32 7.59 -28.71
C LYS A 271 20.55 8.21 -28.06
N LEU A 272 20.77 7.89 -26.79
CA LEU A 272 21.84 8.38 -25.95
C LEU A 272 23.02 7.39 -25.92
N GLU A 273 24.03 7.67 -25.09
CA GLU A 273 25.14 6.74 -24.89
C GLU A 273 24.67 5.41 -24.28
N ALA A 274 25.01 4.32 -24.96
CA ALA A 274 24.75 2.94 -24.56
C ALA A 274 25.92 2.41 -23.71
N THR A 275 25.70 2.24 -22.42
CA THR A 275 26.74 1.77 -21.47
C THR A 275 26.68 0.25 -21.24
N GLY A 276 25.66 -0.42 -21.79
CA GLY A 276 25.38 -1.82 -21.51
C GLY A 276 24.61 -2.07 -20.20
N TYR A 277 24.24 -1.01 -19.47
CA TYR A 277 23.48 -1.08 -18.23
C TYR A 277 22.47 0.07 -18.13
N PHE A 278 21.45 -0.10 -17.28
CA PHE A 278 20.53 0.99 -16.97
C PHE A 278 21.27 2.14 -16.26
N ARG A 279 20.92 3.37 -16.62
CA ARG A 279 21.45 4.59 -15.98
C ARG A 279 20.40 5.69 -15.97
N THR A 280 20.69 6.80 -15.29
CA THR A 280 19.81 7.98 -15.27
C THR A 280 20.41 9.11 -16.09
N GLU A 281 19.55 9.93 -16.71
CA GLU A 281 19.97 11.16 -17.40
C GLU A 281 18.82 12.17 -17.38
N LYS A 282 19.14 13.46 -17.24
CA LYS A 282 18.16 14.54 -17.36
C LYS A 282 18.13 15.03 -18.81
N VAL A 283 17.01 14.78 -19.50
CA VAL A 283 16.84 15.04 -20.94
C VAL A 283 15.68 16.01 -21.15
N GLY A 284 15.95 17.15 -21.80
CA GLY A 284 14.92 18.17 -22.02
C GLY A 284 14.27 18.71 -20.75
N GLY A 285 15.01 18.76 -19.64
CA GLY A 285 14.50 19.21 -18.33
C GLY A 285 13.73 18.14 -17.55
N LYS A 286 13.56 16.93 -18.10
CA LYS A 286 12.89 15.79 -17.46
C LYS A 286 13.92 14.73 -17.08
N TRP A 287 13.86 14.21 -15.86
CA TRP A 287 14.62 13.02 -15.50
C TRP A 287 14.10 11.80 -16.28
N ALA A 288 15.02 10.95 -16.73
CA ALA A 288 14.73 9.72 -17.45
C ALA A 288 15.66 8.60 -16.97
N LEU A 289 15.21 7.36 -17.13
CA LEU A 289 16.12 6.22 -17.24
C LEU A 289 16.63 6.13 -18.68
N VAL A 290 17.78 5.52 -18.86
CA VAL A 290 18.34 5.14 -20.15
C VAL A 290 18.63 3.66 -20.08
N ASP A 291 18.10 2.91 -21.03
CA ASP A 291 18.30 1.46 -21.10
C ASP A 291 19.73 1.09 -21.55
N PRO A 292 20.13 -0.19 -21.43
CA PRO A 292 21.46 -0.65 -21.83
C PRO A 292 21.87 -0.33 -23.28
N GLU A 293 20.91 -0.14 -24.19
CA GLU A 293 21.14 0.20 -25.60
C GLU A 293 21.09 1.70 -25.88
N GLY A 294 20.89 2.54 -24.86
CA GLY A 294 20.87 3.99 -24.97
C GLY A 294 19.49 4.60 -25.24
N TYR A 295 18.39 3.84 -25.17
CA TYR A 295 17.06 4.39 -25.38
C TYR A 295 16.45 4.94 -24.08
N LEU A 296 15.66 6.00 -24.20
CA LEU A 296 14.91 6.55 -23.07
C LEU A 296 13.97 5.50 -22.47
N PHE A 297 13.94 5.43 -21.16
CA PHE A 297 13.21 4.43 -20.40
C PHE A 297 12.41 5.07 -19.27
N TRP A 298 11.29 4.43 -18.92
CA TRP A 298 10.41 4.82 -17.81
C TRP A 298 9.84 3.52 -17.25
N ALA A 299 9.99 3.30 -15.94
CA ALA A 299 9.68 2.02 -15.30
C ALA A 299 8.20 1.91 -14.93
N THR A 300 7.45 1.04 -15.63
CA THR A 300 6.10 0.60 -15.25
C THR A 300 6.19 -0.88 -14.90
N GLY A 301 5.49 -1.31 -13.85
CA GLY A 301 5.58 -2.69 -13.40
C GLY A 301 4.69 -2.97 -12.19
N VAL A 302 4.76 -4.21 -11.74
CA VAL A 302 3.97 -4.71 -10.62
C VAL A 302 4.89 -5.39 -9.61
N ASP A 303 4.70 -5.11 -8.33
CA ASP A 303 5.47 -5.65 -7.23
C ASP A 303 4.97 -7.04 -6.79
N ASN A 304 5.80 -7.71 -5.99
CA ASN A 304 5.51 -8.96 -5.29
C ASN A 304 5.10 -10.13 -6.19
N MET A 305 5.82 -10.31 -7.31
CA MET A 305 5.68 -11.51 -8.15
C MET A 305 6.40 -12.71 -7.53
N ARG A 306 5.87 -13.22 -6.42
CA ARG A 306 6.42 -14.37 -5.67
C ARG A 306 5.33 -15.07 -4.85
N MET A 307 5.67 -16.22 -4.27
CA MET A 307 4.72 -17.02 -3.47
C MET A 307 4.72 -16.69 -1.98
N ALA A 308 5.67 -15.85 -1.53
CA ALA A 308 5.91 -15.54 -0.12
C ALA A 308 4.67 -15.08 0.64
N ASN A 309 3.78 -14.32 0.00
CA ASN A 309 2.66 -13.66 0.68
C ASN A 309 1.28 -14.25 0.31
N THR A 310 1.25 -15.43 -0.31
CA THR A 310 0.01 -16.07 -0.81
C THR A 310 -0.70 -16.97 0.21
N ALA A 311 -0.06 -17.26 1.35
CA ALA A 311 -0.60 -18.17 2.35
C ALA A 311 -1.41 -17.45 3.43
N THR A 312 -2.40 -18.13 3.99
CA THR A 312 -3.23 -17.69 5.13
C THR A 312 -3.10 -18.64 6.32
N MET A 313 -3.32 -18.16 7.55
CA MET A 313 -3.31 -19.02 8.75
C MET A 313 -4.55 -19.90 8.81
N THR A 314 -4.37 -21.20 9.03
CA THR A 314 -5.46 -22.20 9.04
C THR A 314 -6.15 -22.35 10.39
N GLY A 315 -5.53 -21.86 11.47
CA GLY A 315 -5.96 -22.14 12.85
C GLY A 315 -5.42 -23.44 13.44
N MET A 316 -4.61 -24.20 12.70
CA MET A 316 -3.91 -25.38 13.18
C MET A 316 -2.46 -25.04 13.57
N ASP A 317 -1.88 -25.83 14.47
CA ASP A 317 -0.44 -25.79 14.82
C ASP A 317 0.07 -27.22 15.11
N TYR A 318 1.35 -27.37 15.41
CA TYR A 318 2.04 -28.64 15.65
C TYR A 318 2.81 -28.60 16.96
N HIS A 319 2.88 -29.72 17.68
CA HIS A 319 3.67 -29.81 18.92
C HIS A 319 5.18 -29.71 18.67
N THR A 320 5.62 -30.13 17.49
CA THR A 320 6.99 -29.98 17.02
C THR A 320 7.00 -29.35 15.63
N ALA A 321 7.61 -28.18 15.53
CA ALA A 321 7.91 -27.51 14.28
C ALA A 321 9.39 -27.09 14.33
N ASN A 322 10.22 -27.61 13.42
CA ASN A 322 11.62 -27.23 13.37
C ASN A 322 11.78 -26.01 12.46
N GLU A 323 12.30 -24.90 13.00
CA GLU A 323 12.30 -23.55 12.39
C GLU A 323 13.38 -23.32 11.30
N SER A 324 13.93 -24.38 10.70
CA SER A 324 15.28 -24.34 10.12
C SER A 324 15.47 -23.43 8.90
N GLU A 325 14.44 -23.09 8.12
CA GLU A 325 14.63 -22.41 6.83
C GLU A 325 14.82 -20.89 6.93
N ALA A 326 14.32 -20.22 7.98
CA ALA A 326 14.45 -18.76 8.12
C ALA A 326 15.90 -18.29 8.34
N LYS A 327 16.73 -19.14 8.96
CA LYS A 327 18.12 -18.82 9.26
C LYS A 327 19.06 -19.00 8.06
N GLU A 328 18.68 -19.79 7.04
CA GLU A 328 19.56 -20.13 5.91
C GLU A 328 19.47 -19.14 4.74
N ALA A 329 18.33 -18.47 4.55
CA ALA A 329 18.09 -17.63 3.36
C ALA A 329 18.48 -16.15 3.51
N ASN A 330 18.89 -15.68 4.71
CA ASN A 330 19.13 -14.26 5.01
C ASN A 330 17.99 -13.34 4.51
N LEU A 331 16.75 -13.80 4.67
CA LEU A 331 15.52 -13.07 4.36
C LEU A 331 14.69 -12.89 5.64
N PRO A 332 13.97 -11.77 5.79
CA PRO A 332 13.02 -11.63 6.89
C PRO A 332 11.87 -12.64 6.72
N VAL A 333 11.26 -13.07 7.82
CA VAL A 333 10.28 -14.17 7.83
C VAL A 333 9.10 -13.93 6.88
N HIS A 334 8.65 -12.68 6.74
CA HIS A 334 7.55 -12.31 5.83
C HIS A 334 7.90 -12.44 4.34
N SER A 335 9.20 -12.51 3.98
CA SER A 335 9.68 -12.70 2.60
C SER A 335 9.93 -14.17 2.23
N ILE A 336 9.70 -15.10 3.16
CA ILE A 336 9.88 -16.54 2.93
C ILE A 336 8.57 -17.16 2.45
N ALA A 337 8.64 -18.03 1.44
CA ALA A 337 7.51 -18.86 1.03
C ALA A 337 7.10 -19.80 2.15
N ALA A 338 5.84 -19.71 2.59
CA ALA A 338 5.32 -20.57 3.64
C ALA A 338 5.39 -22.07 3.28
N SER A 339 5.35 -22.39 1.98
CA SER A 339 5.44 -23.74 1.41
C SER A 339 6.87 -24.29 1.32
N ALA A 340 7.86 -23.61 1.89
CA ALA A 340 9.23 -24.11 1.93
C ALA A 340 9.28 -25.42 2.77
N LYS A 341 10.29 -26.26 2.48
CA LYS A 341 10.21 -27.73 2.52
C LYS A 341 9.63 -28.23 3.83
N THR A 342 8.65 -29.13 3.72
CA THR A 342 8.00 -29.81 4.84
C THR A 342 9.05 -30.42 5.78
N THR A 343 9.30 -29.76 6.90
CA THR A 343 9.94 -30.36 8.06
C THR A 343 9.03 -31.47 8.61
N ALA A 344 9.58 -32.39 9.39
CA ALA A 344 8.75 -33.34 10.13
C ALA A 344 7.85 -32.53 11.09
N ARG A 345 6.54 -32.67 10.92
CA ARG A 345 5.52 -32.00 11.75
C ARG A 345 4.69 -33.08 12.41
N GLU A 346 4.70 -33.13 13.73
CA GLU A 346 3.97 -34.15 14.50
C GLU A 346 3.01 -33.50 15.49
N GLY A 347 1.94 -34.22 15.81
CA GLY A 347 0.95 -33.75 16.78
C GLY A 347 0.20 -32.50 16.32
N ARG A 348 -0.41 -32.55 15.13
CA ARG A 348 -1.27 -31.47 14.61
C ARG A 348 -2.46 -31.25 15.54
N PHE A 349 -2.68 -30.03 16.02
CA PHE A 349 -3.77 -29.66 16.94
C PHE A 349 -4.42 -28.33 16.53
N VAL A 350 -5.62 -28.04 17.06
CA VAL A 350 -6.33 -26.78 16.80
C VAL A 350 -5.79 -25.69 17.74
N ALA A 351 -5.14 -24.67 17.18
CA ALA A 351 -4.64 -23.51 17.92
C ALA A 351 -5.65 -22.35 17.95
N SER A 352 -6.52 -22.25 16.95
CA SER A 352 -7.63 -21.28 16.90
C SER A 352 -8.84 -21.92 16.25
N GLU A 353 -9.88 -22.18 17.05
CA GLU A 353 -11.15 -22.71 16.57
C GLU A 353 -11.82 -21.75 15.58
N LEU A 354 -11.80 -20.45 15.88
CA LEU A 354 -12.35 -19.40 15.01
C LEU A 354 -11.74 -19.48 13.61
N ARG A 355 -10.40 -19.47 13.50
CA ARG A 355 -9.72 -19.58 12.20
C ARG A 355 -10.02 -20.91 11.52
N ARG A 356 -9.97 -22.01 12.25
CA ARG A 356 -10.20 -23.34 11.67
C ARG A 356 -11.60 -23.47 11.07
N ASN A 357 -12.60 -22.87 11.73
CA ASN A 357 -14.00 -22.96 11.34
C ASN A 357 -14.36 -22.03 10.17
N MET A 358 -13.51 -21.06 9.80
CA MET A 358 -13.74 -20.20 8.63
C MET A 358 -13.63 -20.94 7.29
N PHE A 359 -12.91 -22.06 7.24
CA PHE A 359 -12.64 -22.77 6.00
C PHE A 359 -13.63 -23.93 5.80
N ALA A 360 -14.50 -23.81 4.80
CA ALA A 360 -15.40 -24.90 4.39
C ALA A 360 -14.62 -26.09 3.84
N TRP A 361 -13.40 -25.85 3.34
CA TRP A 361 -12.51 -26.88 2.84
C TRP A 361 -11.04 -26.57 3.16
N LEU A 362 -10.33 -27.61 3.60
CA LEU A 362 -8.88 -27.70 3.65
C LEU A 362 -8.52 -29.16 3.29
N PRO A 363 -7.45 -29.43 2.53
CA PRO A 363 -7.14 -30.79 2.09
C PRO A 363 -6.78 -31.70 3.26
N SER A 364 -7.11 -32.99 3.15
CA SER A 364 -6.53 -34.01 4.03
C SER A 364 -5.04 -34.15 3.74
N MET A 365 -4.26 -34.72 4.67
CA MET A 365 -2.80 -34.84 4.47
C MET A 365 -2.41 -35.82 3.34
N ASP A 366 -3.33 -36.69 2.92
CA ASP A 366 -3.14 -37.62 1.80
C ASP A 366 -3.59 -37.03 0.44
N ASP A 367 -4.20 -35.84 0.44
CA ASP A 367 -4.64 -35.14 -0.77
C ASP A 367 -3.43 -34.59 -1.54
N PRO A 368 -3.39 -34.69 -2.89
CA PRO A 368 -2.31 -34.11 -3.70
C PRO A 368 -2.07 -32.60 -3.49
N LEU A 369 -3.08 -31.84 -3.04
CA LEU A 369 -3.00 -30.42 -2.73
C LEU A 369 -2.47 -30.14 -1.32
N ALA A 370 -2.29 -31.16 -0.47
CA ALA A 370 -1.72 -31.00 0.88
C ALA A 370 -0.29 -30.44 0.87
N LYS A 371 0.44 -30.59 -0.25
CA LYS A 371 1.78 -30.00 -0.41
C LYS A 371 1.80 -28.46 -0.34
N HIS A 372 0.64 -27.81 -0.42
CA HIS A 372 0.51 -26.35 -0.31
C HIS A 372 0.28 -25.88 1.14
N TYR A 373 0.29 -26.79 2.11
CA TYR A 373 0.44 -26.43 3.51
C TYR A 373 1.84 -25.88 3.78
N GLY A 374 1.88 -24.82 4.58
CA GLY A 374 3.07 -24.16 5.05
C GLY A 374 3.12 -24.06 6.57
N TYR A 375 4.16 -23.40 7.07
CA TYR A 375 4.28 -23.08 8.48
C TYR A 375 4.84 -21.67 8.66
N ARG A 376 4.28 -20.91 9.61
CA ARG A 376 4.82 -19.63 10.03
C ARG A 376 5.33 -19.76 11.47
N PRO A 377 6.65 -19.62 11.71
CA PRO A 377 7.19 -19.66 13.07
C PRO A 377 6.87 -18.38 13.86
N GLU A 378 6.53 -17.30 13.15
CA GLU A 378 6.07 -16.05 13.74
C GLU A 378 5.14 -15.33 12.75
N VAL A 379 4.26 -14.52 13.32
CA VAL A 379 3.42 -13.54 12.60
C VAL A 379 3.52 -12.19 13.31
N HIS A 380 3.33 -11.10 12.58
CA HIS A 380 3.30 -9.75 13.13
C HIS A 380 2.02 -9.52 13.95
N THR A 381 0.87 -9.85 13.37
CA THR A 381 -0.44 -9.68 13.99
C THR A 381 -1.42 -10.78 13.57
N GLY A 382 -2.26 -11.23 14.50
CA GLY A 382 -3.33 -12.19 14.24
C GLY A 382 -3.68 -13.04 15.47
N PRO A 383 -4.70 -13.91 15.36
CA PRO A 383 -5.26 -14.67 16.49
C PRO A 383 -4.36 -15.79 17.00
N VAL A 384 -3.27 -16.07 16.28
CA VAL A 384 -2.21 -17.02 16.65
C VAL A 384 -0.87 -16.34 16.44
N LYS A 385 0.14 -16.71 17.24
CA LYS A 385 1.50 -16.14 17.11
C LYS A 385 2.36 -16.87 16.08
N GLN A 386 1.99 -18.09 15.75
CA GLN A 386 2.66 -19.01 14.83
C GLN A 386 1.62 -20.06 14.38
N GLY A 387 1.96 -20.90 13.41
CA GLY A 387 1.15 -22.07 13.08
C GLY A 387 1.15 -22.49 11.61
N GLU A 388 0.30 -23.47 11.32
CA GLU A 388 0.06 -23.97 9.97
C GLU A 388 -0.62 -22.91 9.11
N SER A 389 -0.08 -22.72 7.91
CA SER A 389 -0.67 -21.88 6.88
C SER A 389 -1.00 -22.70 5.64
N TYR A 390 -1.83 -22.17 4.75
CA TYR A 390 -2.17 -22.81 3.48
C TYR A 390 -2.24 -21.76 2.36
N SER A 391 -1.69 -22.08 1.18
CA SER A 391 -1.78 -21.23 0.00
C SER A 391 -2.82 -21.76 -0.99
N PHE A 392 -4.01 -21.13 -0.98
CA PHE A 392 -5.04 -21.40 -1.97
C PHE A 392 -4.58 -21.04 -3.38
N TYR A 393 -3.80 -19.95 -3.52
CA TYR A 393 -3.24 -19.56 -4.82
C TYR A 393 -2.38 -20.67 -5.42
N LEU A 394 -1.43 -21.24 -4.67
CA LEU A 394 -0.61 -22.37 -5.14
C LEU A 394 -1.46 -23.60 -5.49
N ALA A 395 -2.49 -23.91 -4.69
CA ALA A 395 -3.43 -24.97 -5.00
C ALA A 395 -4.20 -24.70 -6.29
N ASN A 396 -4.63 -23.47 -6.53
CA ASN A 396 -5.32 -23.03 -7.74
C ASN A 396 -4.41 -23.09 -8.97
N LEU A 397 -3.12 -22.72 -8.84
CA LEU A 397 -2.14 -22.91 -9.90
C LEU A 397 -2.00 -24.39 -10.27
N GLN A 398 -1.91 -25.30 -9.29
CA GLN A 398 -1.84 -26.74 -9.60
C GLN A 398 -3.13 -27.25 -10.26
N ARG A 399 -4.31 -26.81 -9.81
CA ARG A 399 -5.60 -27.13 -10.47
C ARG A 399 -5.61 -26.65 -11.92
N LYS A 400 -5.11 -25.44 -12.18
CA LYS A 400 -5.14 -24.76 -13.49
C LYS A 400 -4.11 -25.32 -14.48
N TYR A 401 -2.92 -25.71 -14.01
CA TYR A 401 -1.76 -26.03 -14.85
C TYR A 401 -1.17 -27.45 -14.66
N GLY A 402 -1.71 -28.26 -13.75
CA GLY A 402 -1.16 -29.57 -13.40
C GLY A 402 0.16 -29.46 -12.63
N ASP A 403 0.96 -30.52 -12.60
CA ASP A 403 2.14 -30.61 -11.71
C ASP A 403 3.28 -29.63 -12.03
N ASN A 404 3.36 -29.12 -13.27
CA ASN A 404 4.37 -28.14 -13.71
C ASN A 404 3.91 -26.69 -13.49
N TYR A 405 2.99 -26.46 -12.55
CA TYR A 405 2.34 -25.17 -12.34
C TYR A 405 3.29 -24.00 -12.07
N MET A 406 4.44 -24.22 -11.41
CA MET A 406 5.39 -23.14 -11.16
C MET A 406 6.11 -22.66 -12.43
N ASP A 407 6.48 -23.58 -13.33
CA ASP A 407 7.10 -23.22 -14.60
C ASP A 407 6.09 -22.49 -15.50
N SER A 408 4.86 -23.00 -15.54
CA SER A 408 3.74 -22.34 -16.22
C SER A 408 3.47 -20.95 -15.66
N TRP A 409 3.47 -20.79 -14.33
CA TRP A 409 3.27 -19.50 -13.67
C TRP A 409 4.39 -18.51 -13.99
N ARG A 410 5.68 -18.93 -13.97
CA ARG A 410 6.79 -18.04 -14.31
C ARG A 410 6.69 -17.55 -15.75
N GLN A 411 6.47 -18.47 -16.68
CA GLN A 411 6.36 -18.15 -18.11
C GLN A 411 5.14 -17.26 -18.37
N LEU A 412 3.97 -17.59 -17.82
CA LEU A 412 2.75 -16.79 -17.96
C LEU A 412 2.89 -15.41 -17.32
N THR A 413 3.57 -15.30 -16.17
CA THR A 413 3.81 -14.02 -15.52
C THR A 413 4.61 -13.08 -16.42
N LEU A 414 5.69 -13.58 -17.05
CA LEU A 414 6.46 -12.80 -18.03
C LEU A 414 5.61 -12.43 -19.25
N ASP A 415 4.81 -13.35 -19.76
CA ASP A 415 3.94 -13.12 -20.92
C ASP A 415 2.85 -12.09 -20.62
N ARG A 416 2.28 -12.11 -19.41
CA ARG A 416 1.35 -11.09 -18.90
C ARG A 416 2.02 -9.72 -18.89
N GLN A 417 3.18 -9.57 -18.27
CA GLN A 417 3.83 -8.27 -18.16
C GLN A 417 4.10 -7.65 -19.54
N LEU A 418 4.59 -8.44 -20.49
CA LEU A 418 4.81 -8.00 -21.87
C LEU A 418 3.50 -7.66 -22.58
N ALA A 419 2.48 -8.51 -22.48
CA ALA A 419 1.18 -8.30 -23.12
C ALA A 419 0.42 -7.10 -22.54
N TRP A 420 0.70 -6.73 -21.29
CA TRP A 420 0.13 -5.58 -20.61
C TRP A 420 0.93 -4.29 -20.87
N GLY A 421 2.12 -4.40 -21.49
CA GLY A 421 2.97 -3.28 -21.86
C GLY A 421 3.86 -2.77 -20.74
N PHE A 422 3.99 -3.52 -19.65
CA PHE A 422 4.90 -3.17 -18.58
C PHE A 422 6.35 -3.23 -19.06
N THR A 423 7.18 -2.30 -18.58
CA THR A 423 8.59 -2.21 -18.97
C THR A 423 9.52 -2.91 -17.98
N THR A 424 9.03 -3.19 -16.77
CA THR A 424 9.80 -3.79 -15.68
C THR A 424 8.97 -4.77 -14.85
N LEU A 425 9.60 -5.81 -14.31
CA LEU A 425 9.12 -6.49 -13.11
C LEU A 425 9.42 -5.58 -11.91
N GLY A 426 8.41 -5.34 -11.07
CA GLY A 426 8.54 -4.51 -9.88
C GLY A 426 9.32 -5.19 -8.76
N ASN A 427 9.35 -4.52 -7.61
CA ASN A 427 10.05 -4.98 -6.42
C ASN A 427 9.54 -6.34 -5.95
N TRP A 428 10.40 -7.11 -5.28
CA TRP A 428 10.07 -8.45 -4.76
C TRP A 428 9.56 -9.44 -5.83
N ALA A 429 10.02 -9.31 -7.07
CA ALA A 429 9.94 -10.40 -8.03
C ALA A 429 10.82 -11.57 -7.53
N ASP A 430 10.30 -12.80 -7.64
CA ASP A 430 11.06 -13.99 -7.24
C ASP A 430 12.38 -14.06 -8.05
N PRO A 431 13.54 -14.38 -7.43
CA PRO A 431 14.80 -14.47 -8.15
C PRO A 431 14.80 -15.48 -9.32
N SER A 432 13.87 -16.44 -9.35
CA SER A 432 13.67 -17.32 -10.51
C SER A 432 13.11 -16.62 -11.76
N LEU A 433 12.69 -15.36 -11.65
CA LEU A 433 12.31 -14.48 -12.76
C LEU A 433 13.46 -13.57 -13.21
N TYR A 434 14.59 -13.56 -12.51
CA TYR A 434 15.80 -12.87 -12.97
C TYR A 434 16.37 -13.58 -14.19
N GLN A 435 17.23 -12.90 -14.96
CA GLN A 435 17.87 -13.49 -16.15
C GLN A 435 16.87 -14.01 -17.20
N ASN A 436 15.63 -13.50 -17.19
CA ASN A 436 14.56 -13.93 -18.09
C ASN A 436 14.78 -13.52 -19.56
N LYS A 437 15.66 -12.54 -19.82
CA LYS A 437 16.03 -12.02 -21.15
C LYS A 437 14.85 -11.52 -22.00
N LYS A 438 13.77 -11.09 -21.36
CA LYS A 438 12.52 -10.63 -22.00
C LYS A 438 12.07 -9.27 -21.50
N ILE A 439 12.14 -9.04 -20.19
CA ILE A 439 11.70 -7.80 -19.53
C ILE A 439 12.69 -7.45 -18.42
N ALA A 440 12.96 -6.16 -18.25
CA ALA A 440 13.82 -5.67 -17.18
C ALA A 440 13.21 -5.96 -15.81
N TYR A 441 14.01 -5.96 -14.77
CA TYR A 441 13.53 -6.21 -13.40
C TYR A 441 14.31 -5.35 -12.39
N VAL A 442 13.72 -5.10 -11.24
CA VAL A 442 14.43 -4.58 -10.08
C VAL A 442 14.77 -5.71 -9.12
N ALA A 443 15.94 -5.63 -8.49
CA ALA A 443 16.33 -6.55 -7.42
C ALA A 443 16.16 -5.88 -6.06
N ASN A 444 16.20 -6.67 -4.99
CA ASN A 444 16.05 -6.15 -3.64
C ASN A 444 16.87 -6.92 -2.61
N GLY A 445 17.20 -6.25 -1.51
CA GLY A 445 17.83 -6.86 -0.34
C GLY A 445 17.30 -6.26 0.96
N TRP A 446 17.36 -7.04 2.05
CA TRP A 446 17.03 -6.60 3.39
C TRP A 446 18.27 -6.65 4.26
N ILE A 447 18.56 -5.60 5.03
CA ILE A 447 19.71 -5.58 5.91
C ILE A 447 19.35 -6.32 7.20
N LEU A 448 19.96 -7.49 7.40
CA LEU A 448 19.72 -8.32 8.59
C LEU A 448 21.00 -8.52 9.40
N GLY A 449 20.84 -8.86 10.69
CA GLY A 449 21.93 -9.21 11.59
C GLY A 449 21.88 -8.46 12.93
N ASP A 450 22.85 -8.78 13.79
CA ASP A 450 22.88 -8.39 15.21
C ASP A 450 23.56 -7.03 15.48
N HIS A 451 23.78 -6.23 14.43
CA HIS A 451 24.27 -4.87 14.62
C HIS A 451 23.25 -4.04 15.40
N LYS A 452 23.75 -3.03 16.09
CA LYS A 452 22.99 -2.19 17.00
C LYS A 452 21.83 -1.51 16.27
N ARG A 453 20.80 -1.25 17.07
CA ARG A 453 19.54 -0.66 16.67
C ARG A 453 19.29 0.63 17.45
N ILE A 454 18.61 1.56 16.82
CA ILE A 454 18.08 2.81 17.38
C ILE A 454 16.57 2.86 17.14
N SER A 455 15.90 3.86 17.71
CA SER A 455 14.43 3.96 17.68
C SER A 455 14.02 5.36 17.29
N SER A 456 12.93 5.48 16.54
CA SER A 456 12.24 6.74 16.27
C SER A 456 11.23 7.11 17.36
N GLY A 457 10.92 6.17 18.27
CA GLY A 457 9.78 6.26 19.18
C GLY A 457 8.47 5.73 18.59
N ASP A 458 8.43 5.45 17.30
CA ASP A 458 7.27 4.92 16.57
C ASP A 458 7.71 3.94 15.47
N ASP A 459 8.37 2.86 15.90
CA ASP A 459 9.04 1.88 15.03
C ASP A 459 8.06 0.85 14.46
N PHE A 460 7.31 1.23 13.42
CA PHE A 460 6.18 0.45 12.89
C PHE A 460 6.54 -0.99 12.48
N TRP A 461 7.51 -1.15 11.58
CA TRP A 461 7.97 -2.47 11.10
C TRP A 461 9.06 -3.09 11.99
N GLY A 462 9.62 -2.30 12.91
CA GLY A 462 10.74 -2.69 13.76
C GLY A 462 11.75 -1.55 13.94
N PRO A 463 12.70 -1.72 14.87
CA PRO A 463 13.65 -0.67 15.21
C PRO A 463 14.63 -0.37 14.06
N MET A 464 15.11 0.87 14.01
CA MET A 464 16.01 1.39 12.99
C MET A 464 17.45 0.87 13.13
N HIS A 465 18.17 0.76 12.02
CA HIS A 465 19.61 0.46 12.01
C HIS A 465 20.42 1.58 12.66
N ASP A 466 21.44 1.25 13.47
CA ASP A 466 22.49 2.22 13.86
C ASP A 466 23.60 2.20 12.79
N PRO A 467 23.65 3.18 11.85
CA PRO A 467 24.56 3.11 10.71
C PRO A 467 26.01 3.46 11.08
N PHE A 468 26.26 3.88 12.33
CA PHE A 468 27.60 4.13 12.85
C PHE A 468 28.20 2.91 13.55
N ASP A 469 27.42 1.85 13.76
CA ASP A 469 27.95 0.57 14.23
C ASP A 469 28.79 -0.09 13.13
N PRO A 470 30.06 -0.44 13.38
CA PRO A 470 30.86 -1.23 12.44
C PRO A 470 30.16 -2.53 11.99
N GLY A 471 29.36 -3.16 12.85
CA GLY A 471 28.57 -4.35 12.51
C GLY A 471 27.52 -4.11 11.43
N PHE A 472 27.04 -2.86 11.26
CA PHE A 472 26.11 -2.51 10.20
C PHE A 472 26.74 -2.73 8.82
N ALA A 473 27.99 -2.32 8.64
CA ALA A 473 28.71 -2.51 7.36
C ALA A 473 28.86 -4.00 7.00
N ASP A 474 29.09 -4.87 7.99
CA ASP A 474 29.15 -6.31 7.76
C ASP A 474 27.79 -6.90 7.38
N SER A 475 26.71 -6.43 8.01
CA SER A 475 25.34 -6.79 7.64
C SER A 475 24.98 -6.35 6.24
N VAL A 476 25.30 -5.10 5.87
CA VAL A 476 25.12 -4.58 4.50
C VAL A 476 25.90 -5.44 3.51
N ARG A 477 27.18 -5.73 3.78
CA ARG A 477 28.01 -6.55 2.89
C ARG A 477 27.39 -7.91 2.61
N LYS A 478 26.85 -8.58 3.64
CA LYS A 478 26.17 -9.88 3.49
C LYS A 478 24.96 -9.78 2.58
N THR A 479 24.10 -8.78 2.81
CA THR A 479 22.92 -8.52 1.97
C THR A 479 23.33 -8.26 0.52
N ILE A 480 24.29 -7.37 0.28
CA ILE A 480 24.74 -7.05 -1.09
C ILE A 480 25.40 -8.26 -1.75
N THR A 481 26.15 -9.09 -1.01
CA THR A 481 26.75 -10.33 -1.55
C THR A 481 25.68 -11.29 -2.08
N GLN A 482 24.58 -11.45 -1.34
CA GLN A 482 23.45 -12.26 -1.76
C GLN A 482 22.80 -11.70 -3.03
N VAL A 483 22.45 -10.40 -3.03
CA VAL A 483 21.80 -9.76 -4.18
C VAL A 483 22.71 -9.81 -5.42
N ALA A 484 24.01 -9.57 -5.27
CA ALA A 484 24.97 -9.65 -6.35
C ALA A 484 25.05 -11.06 -6.95
N ALA A 485 24.92 -12.10 -6.12
CA ALA A 485 24.90 -13.49 -6.59
C ALA A 485 23.59 -13.83 -7.34
N GLU A 486 22.44 -13.32 -6.88
CA GLU A 486 21.15 -13.50 -7.55
C GLU A 486 21.10 -12.76 -8.90
N VAL A 487 21.58 -11.51 -8.94
CA VAL A 487 21.63 -10.68 -10.14
C VAL A 487 22.71 -11.13 -11.12
N ASN A 488 23.87 -11.57 -10.61
CA ASN A 488 25.00 -12.08 -11.40
C ASN A 488 25.42 -11.16 -12.55
N GLY A 489 25.48 -9.84 -12.30
CA GLY A 489 25.90 -8.85 -13.28
C GLY A 489 24.95 -8.64 -14.47
N ASP A 490 23.72 -9.15 -14.41
CA ASP A 490 22.77 -9.15 -15.52
C ASP A 490 22.36 -7.72 -15.95
N PRO A 491 22.52 -7.33 -17.23
CA PRO A 491 22.10 -6.01 -17.73
C PRO A 491 20.57 -5.81 -17.73
N TRP A 492 19.77 -6.86 -17.56
CA TRP A 492 18.32 -6.76 -17.40
C TRP A 492 17.90 -6.28 -16.00
N CYS A 493 18.80 -6.31 -15.02
CA CYS A 493 18.56 -5.70 -13.72
C CYS A 493 18.70 -4.17 -13.84
N MET A 494 17.60 -3.45 -13.65
CA MET A 494 17.55 -2.00 -13.68
C MET A 494 18.31 -1.39 -12.49
N GLY A 495 18.19 -2.01 -11.32
CA GLY A 495 18.80 -1.54 -10.08
C GLY A 495 18.35 -2.33 -8.87
N VAL A 496 18.82 -1.92 -7.69
CA VAL A 496 18.60 -2.60 -6.42
C VAL A 496 17.96 -1.67 -5.40
N PHE A 497 16.81 -2.08 -4.85
CA PHE A 497 16.25 -1.51 -3.62
C PHE A 497 16.87 -2.18 -2.38
N ILE A 498 17.17 -1.41 -1.34
CA ILE A 498 17.67 -1.95 -0.07
C ILE A 498 16.76 -1.48 1.06
N ASP A 499 16.19 -2.42 1.80
CA ASP A 499 15.12 -2.21 2.77
C ASP A 499 13.86 -1.54 2.17
N ASN A 500 12.88 -1.25 3.03
CA ASN A 500 11.58 -0.68 2.67
C ASN A 500 10.95 -0.02 3.90
N GLU A 501 10.41 1.19 3.74
CA GLU A 501 9.57 1.86 4.75
C GLU A 501 10.14 1.87 6.18
N LEU A 502 11.45 2.14 6.27
CA LEU A 502 12.11 2.32 7.55
C LEU A 502 11.53 3.52 8.33
N SER A 503 11.50 3.45 9.66
CA SER A 503 10.89 4.45 10.53
C SER A 503 11.80 5.67 10.75
N TRP A 504 11.97 6.48 9.70
CA TRP A 504 12.86 7.64 9.69
C TRP A 504 12.39 8.83 10.54
N GLY A 505 11.09 8.91 10.81
CA GLY A 505 10.42 10.01 11.54
C GLY A 505 9.15 10.44 10.83
N ARG A 506 8.09 10.77 11.60
CA ARG A 506 6.78 11.18 11.08
C ARG A 506 6.62 12.69 11.02
N MET A 507 6.24 13.20 9.85
CA MET A 507 5.88 14.61 9.70
C MET A 507 4.60 14.97 10.49
N GLY A 508 4.45 16.24 10.88
CA GLY A 508 3.23 16.79 11.51
C GLY A 508 3.40 17.26 12.96
N THR A 509 4.37 16.72 13.71
CA THR A 509 4.79 17.25 15.02
C THR A 509 6.30 17.22 15.13
N GLU A 510 6.90 18.09 15.95
CA GLU A 510 8.36 18.12 16.14
C GLU A 510 8.89 16.81 16.74
N ILE A 511 8.15 16.19 17.66
CA ILE A 511 8.54 14.93 18.29
C ILE A 511 8.51 13.80 17.26
N GLY A 512 7.48 13.74 16.41
CA GLY A 512 7.40 12.78 15.32
C GLY A 512 8.52 12.99 14.29
N HIS A 513 8.74 14.24 13.88
CA HIS A 513 9.70 14.60 12.84
C HIS A 513 11.11 14.25 13.28
N TYR A 514 11.51 14.71 14.45
CA TYR A 514 12.86 14.52 14.98
C TYR A 514 13.01 13.27 15.86
N GLY A 515 12.03 12.36 15.85
CA GLY A 515 11.95 11.21 16.74
C GLY A 515 13.24 10.39 16.78
N LEU A 516 13.79 10.04 15.61
CA LEU A 516 15.01 9.25 15.54
C LEU A 516 16.22 9.96 16.17
N ALA A 517 16.33 11.28 16.03
CA ALA A 517 17.37 12.06 16.69
C ALA A 517 17.14 12.16 18.20
N ILE A 518 15.91 12.52 18.61
CA ILE A 518 15.50 12.69 20.01
C ILE A 518 15.72 11.39 20.81
N TYR A 519 15.24 10.26 20.32
CA TYR A 519 15.35 8.98 21.02
C TYR A 519 16.78 8.44 21.02
N THR A 520 17.57 8.72 19.98
CA THR A 520 19.02 8.43 20.00
C THR A 520 19.76 9.27 21.03
N LEU A 521 19.42 10.56 21.19
CA LEU A 521 20.02 11.43 22.20
C LEU A 521 19.77 10.95 23.64
N ARG A 522 18.70 10.19 23.91
CA ARG A 522 18.42 9.59 25.23
C ARG A 522 19.36 8.45 25.59
N ARG A 523 20.07 7.89 24.62
CA ARG A 523 20.95 6.73 24.83
C ARG A 523 22.29 7.13 25.41
N ASN A 524 22.98 6.15 25.96
CA ASN A 524 24.39 6.25 26.34
C ASN A 524 25.29 6.04 25.10
N ALA A 525 26.23 6.95 24.89
CA ALA A 525 27.21 6.93 23.80
C ALA A 525 28.12 5.69 23.84
N ALA A 526 28.36 5.11 25.02
CA ALA A 526 29.12 3.86 25.15
C ALA A 526 28.40 2.67 24.51
N ASP A 527 27.07 2.71 24.43
CA ASP A 527 26.23 1.61 23.95
C ASP A 527 25.61 1.85 22.58
N SER A 528 25.59 3.11 22.09
CA SER A 528 25.08 3.50 20.77
C SER A 528 26.11 4.32 20.00
N PRO A 529 26.70 3.73 18.95
CA PRO A 529 27.57 4.44 18.01
C PRO A 529 26.92 5.68 17.39
N ALA A 530 25.61 5.66 17.08
CA ALA A 530 24.90 6.84 16.61
C ALA A 530 24.89 7.97 17.65
N LYS A 531 24.62 7.66 18.92
CA LYS A 531 24.73 8.65 20.00
C LYS A 531 26.15 9.22 20.11
N ALA A 532 27.17 8.37 20.05
CA ALA A 532 28.56 8.82 20.08
C ALA A 532 28.87 9.77 18.91
N ALA A 533 28.39 9.46 17.70
CA ALA A 533 28.52 10.31 16.53
C ALA A 533 27.80 11.66 16.73
N PHE A 534 26.60 11.67 17.30
CA PHE A 534 25.85 12.91 17.58
C PHE A 534 26.58 13.81 18.56
N VAL A 535 27.14 13.24 19.64
CA VAL A 535 27.96 14.00 20.60
C VAL A 535 29.18 14.61 19.89
N ALA A 536 29.83 13.87 18.99
CA ALA A 536 30.98 14.38 18.24
C ALA A 536 30.61 15.52 17.30
N LEU A 537 29.48 15.42 16.59
CA LEU A 537 28.98 16.48 15.70
C LEU A 537 28.64 17.75 16.48
N LEU A 538 27.93 17.63 17.60
CA LEU A 538 27.59 18.79 18.44
C LEU A 538 28.83 19.43 19.07
N LYS A 539 29.83 18.64 19.48
CA LYS A 539 31.13 19.17 19.96
C LYS A 539 31.91 19.91 18.87
N ALA A 540 31.75 19.54 17.61
CA ALA A 540 32.38 20.24 16.50
C ALA A 540 31.70 21.58 16.20
N GLN A 541 30.41 21.69 16.50
CA GLN A 541 29.60 22.90 16.28
C GLN A 541 29.63 23.88 17.45
N TYR A 542 29.69 23.38 18.69
CA TYR A 542 29.65 24.19 19.91
C TYR A 542 30.97 24.12 20.68
N GLU A 543 31.56 25.29 20.95
CA GLU A 543 32.83 25.40 21.68
C GLU A 543 32.77 24.79 23.10
N SER A 544 31.58 24.75 23.71
CA SER A 544 31.35 24.18 25.04
C SER A 544 29.93 23.66 25.23
N ALA A 545 29.71 22.85 26.27
CA ALA A 545 28.39 22.32 26.62
C ALA A 545 27.44 23.45 27.07
N GLU A 546 27.97 24.51 27.67
CA GLU A 546 27.21 25.71 28.04
C GLU A 546 26.72 26.49 26.81
N ALA A 547 27.51 26.51 25.73
CA ALA A 547 27.08 27.12 24.46
C ALA A 547 25.90 26.34 23.85
N LEU A 548 25.97 25.01 23.88
CA LEU A 548 24.84 24.14 23.48
C LEU A 548 23.62 24.37 24.38
N ALA A 549 23.80 24.38 25.70
CA ALA A 549 22.74 24.64 26.67
C ALA A 549 22.02 25.98 26.40
N ALA A 550 22.80 27.03 26.10
CA ALA A 550 22.27 28.36 25.79
C ALA A 550 21.51 28.40 24.45
N ALA A 551 22.04 27.75 23.41
CA ALA A 551 21.41 27.70 22.09
C ALA A 551 20.09 26.91 22.13
N TRP A 552 20.08 25.78 22.82
CA TRP A 552 18.90 24.92 22.93
C TRP A 552 17.92 25.42 23.99
N GLN A 553 18.37 26.27 24.92
CA GLN A 553 17.63 26.60 26.15
C GLN A 553 17.27 25.32 26.92
N GLN A 554 18.22 24.38 26.99
CA GLN A 554 18.08 23.07 27.60
C GLN A 554 19.14 22.88 28.69
N PRO A 555 18.86 22.07 29.73
CA PRO A 555 19.80 21.83 30.81
C PRO A 555 20.90 20.84 30.38
N VAL A 556 21.91 21.32 29.65
CA VAL A 556 23.12 20.55 29.33
C VAL A 556 24.23 20.95 30.32
N ALA A 557 24.51 20.09 31.30
CA ALA A 557 25.47 20.37 32.36
C ALA A 557 26.93 20.34 31.86
N ASP A 558 27.29 19.25 31.19
CA ASP A 558 28.60 19.05 30.59
C ASP A 558 28.50 17.98 29.48
N TRP A 559 29.59 17.81 28.72
CA TRP A 559 29.64 16.85 27.63
C TRP A 559 29.65 15.39 28.07
N GLU A 560 30.06 15.08 29.30
CA GLU A 560 30.14 13.71 29.82
C GLU A 560 28.75 13.20 30.15
N SER A 561 28.02 13.97 30.97
CA SER A 561 26.61 13.73 31.30
C SER A 561 25.73 13.71 30.04
N PHE A 562 25.96 14.63 29.09
CA PHE A 562 25.24 14.63 27.82
C PHE A 562 25.51 13.36 26.99
N ALA A 563 26.72 12.81 27.05
CA ALA A 563 27.07 11.57 26.36
C ALA A 563 26.44 10.33 27.01
N GLU A 564 26.24 10.33 28.33
CA GLU A 564 25.52 9.27 29.05
C GLU A 564 24.02 9.24 28.72
N GLY A 565 23.44 10.40 28.41
CA GLY A 565 22.07 10.51 27.91
C GLY A 565 21.53 11.93 28.02
N PHE A 566 20.60 12.29 27.13
CA PHE A 566 19.93 13.59 27.16
C PHE A 566 18.44 13.44 26.87
N THR A 567 17.61 14.03 27.73
CA THR A 567 16.16 14.16 27.53
C THR A 567 15.84 15.64 27.47
N TYR A 568 15.17 16.06 26.41
CA TYR A 568 14.74 17.46 26.28
C TYR A 568 13.60 17.78 27.25
N GLU A 569 13.50 19.04 27.64
CA GLU A 569 12.45 19.57 28.50
C GLU A 569 11.73 20.75 27.82
N GLY A 570 10.40 20.78 27.92
CA GLY A 570 9.63 21.91 27.40
C GLY A 570 9.58 21.99 25.87
N LYS A 571 9.94 23.16 25.31
CA LYS A 571 9.72 23.49 23.90
C LYS A 571 11.01 23.37 23.08
N PHE A 572 10.86 23.07 21.80
CA PHE A 572 11.94 23.12 20.82
C PHE A 572 12.26 24.57 20.45
N THR A 573 13.53 24.95 20.52
CA THR A 573 14.01 26.22 19.97
C THR A 573 14.39 26.04 18.50
N GLY A 574 14.47 27.14 17.74
CA GLY A 574 14.89 27.08 16.33
C GLY A 574 16.29 26.46 16.16
N SER A 575 17.24 26.78 17.05
CA SER A 575 18.58 26.16 17.02
C SER A 575 18.53 24.67 17.32
N MET A 576 17.69 24.24 18.26
CA MET A 576 17.52 22.82 18.56
C MET A 576 16.90 22.07 17.37
N GLN A 577 15.89 22.64 16.70
CA GLN A 577 15.29 22.04 15.51
C GLN A 577 16.31 21.90 14.38
N GLN A 578 17.11 22.94 14.13
CA GLN A 578 18.17 22.91 13.14
C GLN A 578 19.18 21.80 13.44
N ASP A 579 19.69 21.73 14.67
CA ASP A 579 20.68 20.74 15.06
C ASP A 579 20.10 19.32 15.02
N LEU A 580 18.87 19.11 15.49
CA LEU A 580 18.19 17.81 15.35
C LEU A 580 18.05 17.41 13.88
N GLY A 581 17.76 18.37 13.00
CA GLY A 581 17.71 18.14 11.57
C GLY A 581 19.07 17.75 10.98
N ASP A 582 20.14 18.44 11.37
CA ASP A 582 21.51 18.13 10.93
C ASP A 582 21.97 16.75 11.42
N LEU A 583 21.56 16.35 12.63
CA LEU A 583 21.80 15.01 13.17
C LEU A 583 21.05 13.93 12.40
N LEU A 584 19.77 14.16 12.03
CA LEU A 584 19.01 13.25 11.17
C LEU A 584 19.64 13.11 9.79
N GLU A 585 20.05 14.22 9.18
CA GLU A 585 20.68 14.21 7.87
C GLU A 585 22.03 13.46 7.91
N ALA A 586 22.83 13.65 8.96
CA ALA A 586 24.09 12.92 9.15
C ALA A 586 23.86 11.41 9.30
N LEU A 587 22.81 11.01 10.02
CA LEU A 587 22.42 9.62 10.21
C LEU A 587 21.99 8.98 8.88
N SER A 588 21.07 9.62 8.15
CA SER A 588 20.65 9.17 6.82
C SER A 588 21.85 9.09 5.86
N THR A 589 22.67 10.13 5.82
CA THR A 589 23.89 10.18 4.99
C THR A 589 24.79 8.96 5.28
N GLN A 590 25.05 8.65 6.56
CA GLN A 590 25.89 7.51 6.92
C GLN A 590 25.25 6.17 6.54
N PHE A 591 23.95 6.00 6.73
CA PHE A 591 23.22 4.79 6.31
C PHE A 591 23.38 4.52 4.82
N PHE A 592 23.02 5.49 3.97
CA PHE A 592 23.08 5.32 2.53
C PHE A 592 24.52 5.25 1.99
N LYS A 593 25.48 5.92 2.64
CA LYS A 593 26.90 5.85 2.29
C LYS A 593 27.46 4.43 2.41
N VAL A 594 27.16 3.72 3.50
CA VAL A 594 27.66 2.36 3.73
C VAL A 594 27.08 1.40 2.68
N ILE A 595 25.79 1.53 2.37
CA ILE A 595 25.12 0.72 1.34
C ILE A 595 25.70 1.01 -0.04
N GLN A 596 25.83 2.28 -0.42
CA GLN A 596 26.40 2.69 -1.69
C GLN A 596 27.83 2.15 -1.87
N ALA A 597 28.66 2.17 -0.82
CA ALA A 597 30.03 1.68 -0.88
C ALA A 597 30.09 0.16 -1.20
N GLU A 598 29.25 -0.64 -0.54
CA GLU A 598 29.20 -2.09 -0.78
C GLU A 598 28.56 -2.42 -2.15
N LEU A 599 27.50 -1.70 -2.56
CA LEU A 599 26.93 -1.82 -3.91
C LEU A 599 27.95 -1.48 -5.00
N LYS A 600 28.68 -0.37 -4.88
CA LYS A 600 29.73 0.00 -5.85
C LYS A 600 30.87 -1.02 -5.91
N ALA A 601 31.18 -1.68 -4.79
CA ALA A 601 32.25 -2.67 -4.76
C ALA A 601 31.85 -3.99 -5.46
N GLN A 602 30.58 -4.39 -5.39
CA GLN A 602 30.13 -5.72 -5.80
C GLN A 602 29.23 -5.70 -7.06
N MET A 603 28.52 -4.60 -7.29
CA MET A 603 27.58 -4.36 -8.40
C MET A 603 27.81 -2.97 -9.03
N PRO A 604 29.04 -2.64 -9.51
CA PRO A 604 29.41 -1.27 -9.91
C PRO A 604 28.62 -0.68 -11.08
N ASN A 605 27.88 -1.52 -11.81
CA ASN A 605 27.16 -1.13 -13.03
C ASN A 605 25.64 -0.97 -12.83
N HIS A 606 25.13 -1.26 -11.63
CA HIS A 606 23.69 -1.28 -11.34
C HIS A 606 23.30 -0.08 -10.47
N LEU A 607 22.10 0.45 -10.71
CA LEU A 607 21.58 1.60 -9.96
C LEU A 607 21.26 1.24 -8.51
N PHE A 608 21.65 2.08 -7.56
CA PHE A 608 21.14 2.06 -6.20
C PHE A 608 19.83 2.86 -6.13
N LEU A 609 18.71 2.15 -5.92
CA LEU A 609 17.37 2.71 -6.00
C LEU A 609 16.83 3.23 -4.64
N GLY A 610 17.65 3.24 -3.58
CA GLY A 610 17.26 3.71 -2.26
C GLY A 610 16.45 2.69 -1.43
N SER A 611 15.66 3.21 -0.48
CA SER A 611 15.01 2.44 0.60
C SER A 611 13.50 2.72 0.77
N ARG A 612 12.83 3.09 -0.32
CA ARG A 612 11.37 3.19 -0.46
C ARG A 612 10.68 3.89 0.72
N PHE A 613 10.85 5.21 0.80
CA PHE A 613 10.28 5.98 1.89
C PHE A 613 8.75 6.02 1.78
N ALA A 614 8.03 5.65 2.84
CA ALA A 614 6.59 5.91 2.91
C ALA A 614 6.29 7.41 3.10
N ASP A 615 5.07 7.83 2.78
CA ASP A 615 4.58 9.20 2.99
C ASP A 615 4.75 9.67 4.45
N TRP A 616 4.60 8.75 5.40
CA TRP A 616 4.80 8.99 6.83
C TRP A 616 6.27 8.95 7.28
N GLY A 617 7.24 8.58 6.44
CA GLY A 617 8.62 8.28 6.83
C GLY A 617 9.69 8.92 5.94
N MET A 618 9.46 10.16 5.49
CA MET A 618 10.31 10.84 4.49
C MET A 618 10.65 12.29 4.85
N THR A 619 11.16 12.53 6.06
CA THR A 619 11.55 13.90 6.47
C THR A 619 12.55 14.53 5.49
N PRO A 620 12.52 15.87 5.28
CA PRO A 620 13.41 16.53 4.32
C PRO A 620 14.89 16.21 4.53
N GLU A 621 15.34 16.12 5.78
CA GLU A 621 16.70 15.78 6.19
C GLU A 621 17.12 14.40 5.69
N VAL A 622 16.22 13.42 5.83
CA VAL A 622 16.48 12.04 5.47
C VAL A 622 16.55 11.89 3.95
N VAL A 623 15.65 12.57 3.23
CA VAL A 623 15.69 12.63 1.76
C VAL A 623 16.98 13.28 1.26
N ARG A 624 17.41 14.40 1.87
CA ARG A 624 18.69 15.05 1.54
C ARG A 624 19.89 14.14 1.82
N GLY A 625 19.89 13.41 2.93
CA GLY A 625 20.93 12.43 3.26
C GLY A 625 21.02 11.29 2.24
N ALA A 626 19.87 10.78 1.80
CA ALA A 626 19.78 9.72 0.80
C ALA A 626 20.26 10.18 -0.58
N ALA A 627 19.82 11.36 -1.04
CA ALA A 627 20.12 11.93 -2.34
C ALA A 627 21.62 12.08 -2.62
N LYS A 628 22.47 12.14 -1.57
CA LYS A 628 23.94 12.17 -1.70
C LYS A 628 24.54 10.85 -2.19
N HIS A 629 23.80 9.74 -2.08
CA HIS A 629 24.35 8.38 -2.19
C HIS A 629 23.55 7.45 -3.11
N VAL A 630 22.25 7.66 -3.29
CA VAL A 630 21.43 6.88 -4.21
C VAL A 630 21.56 7.41 -5.64
N ASP A 631 21.32 6.56 -6.64
CA ASP A 631 21.19 7.00 -8.04
C ASP A 631 19.75 7.43 -8.35
N VAL A 632 18.77 6.88 -7.62
CA VAL A 632 17.34 7.19 -7.70
C VAL A 632 16.76 7.24 -6.29
N VAL A 633 15.96 8.26 -5.98
CA VAL A 633 15.22 8.32 -4.70
C VAL A 633 13.87 7.64 -4.86
N SER A 634 13.52 6.75 -3.94
CA SER A 634 12.29 5.95 -4.05
C SER A 634 11.30 6.23 -2.94
N TYR A 635 10.01 6.26 -3.29
CA TYR A 635 8.91 6.59 -2.38
C TYR A 635 7.74 5.64 -2.55
N ASN A 636 7.07 5.26 -1.46
CA ASN A 636 5.80 4.56 -1.48
C ASN A 636 4.69 5.57 -1.19
N PHE A 637 3.70 5.68 -2.09
CA PHE A 637 2.74 6.77 -2.05
C PHE A 637 1.32 6.30 -2.40
N TYR A 638 0.60 5.91 -1.36
CA TYR A 638 -0.76 5.37 -1.43
C TYR A 638 -1.83 6.47 -1.36
N THR A 639 -2.07 7.11 -2.49
CA THR A 639 -3.08 8.16 -2.68
C THR A 639 -3.74 8.02 -4.06
N GLU A 640 -4.71 8.89 -4.42
CA GLU A 640 -5.29 8.88 -5.77
C GLU A 640 -4.33 9.40 -6.86
N GLY A 641 -3.31 10.18 -6.49
CA GLY A 641 -2.28 10.71 -7.38
C GLY A 641 -1.53 11.86 -6.73
N ILE A 642 -0.87 12.69 -7.56
CA ILE A 642 -0.27 13.94 -7.11
C ILE A 642 -1.36 15.03 -7.01
N ALA A 643 -1.92 15.24 -5.82
CA ALA A 643 -2.53 16.53 -5.47
C ALA A 643 -1.44 17.55 -5.08
N ALA A 644 -1.81 18.83 -4.91
CA ALA A 644 -0.90 19.96 -4.75
C ALA A 644 0.17 19.80 -3.63
N ASP A 645 1.19 20.67 -3.70
CA ASP A 645 2.34 20.98 -2.81
C ASP A 645 3.20 19.87 -2.20
N TRP A 646 2.70 18.64 -2.08
CA TRP A 646 3.39 17.53 -1.40
C TRP A 646 4.76 17.19 -2.03
N TRP A 647 4.88 17.39 -3.33
CA TRP A 647 6.09 17.08 -4.11
C TRP A 647 6.91 18.31 -4.52
N ASP A 648 6.58 19.50 -4.00
CA ASP A 648 7.27 20.77 -4.33
C ASP A 648 8.73 20.81 -3.85
N PHE A 649 9.13 19.84 -3.03
CA PHE A 649 10.52 19.68 -2.60
C PHE A 649 11.41 19.03 -3.66
N LEU A 650 10.85 18.32 -4.65
CA LEU A 650 11.63 17.60 -5.68
C LEU A 650 12.59 18.51 -6.48
N PRO A 651 12.20 19.73 -6.92
CA PRO A 651 13.12 20.68 -7.53
C PRO A 651 14.36 21.00 -6.68
N ALA A 652 14.22 21.04 -5.35
CA ALA A 652 15.33 21.34 -4.44
C ALA A 652 16.26 20.13 -4.24
N VAL A 653 15.74 18.91 -4.35
CA VAL A 653 16.54 17.67 -4.31
C VAL A 653 17.23 17.42 -5.64
N ASP A 654 16.56 17.74 -6.77
CA ASP A 654 17.01 17.54 -8.15
C ASP A 654 17.58 16.14 -8.46
N MET A 655 16.88 15.10 -8.03
CA MET A 655 17.22 13.70 -8.31
C MET A 655 16.09 13.00 -9.07
N PRO A 656 16.40 12.00 -9.92
CA PRO A 656 15.38 11.13 -10.48
C PRO A 656 14.69 10.36 -9.34
N SER A 657 13.38 10.26 -9.42
CA SER A 657 12.54 9.66 -8.38
C SER A 657 11.69 8.52 -8.92
N ILE A 658 11.41 7.51 -8.11
CA ILE A 658 10.54 6.38 -8.48
C ILE A 658 9.48 6.14 -7.40
N ILE A 659 8.25 5.91 -7.82
CA ILE A 659 7.23 5.37 -6.92
C ILE A 659 7.45 3.85 -6.81
N GLY A 660 7.80 3.41 -5.62
CA GLY A 660 7.97 2.01 -5.29
C GLY A 660 6.64 1.28 -5.14
N GLU A 661 5.62 1.93 -4.58
CA GLU A 661 4.31 1.33 -4.33
C GLU A 661 3.16 2.33 -4.47
N PHE A 662 2.08 1.88 -5.09
CA PHE A 662 0.74 2.45 -5.03
C PHE A 662 -0.29 1.39 -5.39
N HIS A 663 -1.56 1.57 -5.03
CA HIS A 663 -2.65 0.68 -5.47
C HIS A 663 -4.04 1.30 -5.31
N PHE A 664 -5.02 0.62 -5.91
CA PHE A 664 -6.46 0.83 -5.70
C PHE A 664 -7.15 -0.53 -5.61
N GLY A 665 -8.10 -0.67 -4.69
CA GLY A 665 -8.92 -1.87 -4.58
C GLY A 665 -10.40 -1.59 -4.51
N ALA A 666 -11.23 -2.61 -4.75
CA ALA A 666 -12.69 -2.52 -4.70
C ALA A 666 -13.25 -3.71 -3.90
N LEU A 667 -14.53 -3.62 -3.52
CA LEU A 667 -15.22 -4.63 -2.71
C LEU A 667 -16.23 -5.48 -3.52
N ASP A 668 -16.26 -5.31 -4.84
CA ASP A 668 -17.16 -5.99 -5.77
C ASP A 668 -16.75 -7.44 -6.07
N THR A 669 -15.57 -7.90 -5.64
CA THR A 669 -15.05 -9.26 -5.91
C THR A 669 -14.92 -10.16 -4.67
N GLY A 670 -15.76 -9.95 -3.66
CA GLY A 670 -15.87 -10.86 -2.51
C GLY A 670 -14.70 -10.84 -1.52
N VAL A 671 -13.89 -9.78 -1.53
CA VAL A 671 -12.98 -9.43 -0.43
C VAL A 671 -13.68 -8.49 0.55
N PHE A 672 -13.07 -8.27 1.72
CA PHE A 672 -13.65 -7.42 2.78
C PHE A 672 -12.87 -6.13 3.03
N HIS A 673 -11.84 -5.89 2.23
CA HIS A 673 -11.00 -4.71 2.34
C HIS A 673 -10.48 -4.35 0.96
N ALA A 674 -10.71 -3.11 0.52
CA ALA A 674 -10.24 -2.64 -0.77
C ALA A 674 -8.71 -2.54 -0.78
N GLY A 675 -8.15 -1.89 0.23
CA GLY A 675 -6.73 -1.59 0.36
C GLY A 675 -6.59 -0.25 1.05
N LEU A 676 -5.45 0.41 0.89
CA LEU A 676 -5.22 1.75 1.46
C LEU A 676 -6.01 2.82 0.70
N VAL A 677 -6.17 2.65 -0.62
CA VAL A 677 -7.00 3.49 -1.47
C VAL A 677 -8.10 2.64 -2.10
N SER A 678 -9.35 3.10 -1.98
CA SER A 678 -10.53 2.38 -2.46
C SER A 678 -11.13 3.03 -3.69
N ALA A 679 -11.51 2.19 -4.64
CA ALA A 679 -12.36 2.49 -5.78
C ALA A 679 -13.76 1.90 -5.54
N GLU A 680 -14.75 2.35 -6.28
CA GLU A 680 -16.11 1.81 -6.14
C GLU A 680 -16.30 0.45 -6.85
N SER A 681 -15.59 0.25 -7.97
CA SER A 681 -15.67 -0.98 -8.77
C SER A 681 -14.34 -1.32 -9.45
N GLN A 682 -14.25 -2.50 -10.05
CA GLN A 682 -13.12 -2.88 -10.91
C GLN A 682 -12.88 -1.92 -12.08
N ALA A 683 -13.93 -1.34 -12.67
CA ALA A 683 -13.81 -0.34 -13.73
C ALA A 683 -13.18 0.96 -13.20
N ASP A 684 -13.63 1.37 -12.02
CA ASP A 684 -13.13 2.56 -11.35
C ASP A 684 -11.68 2.39 -10.88
N ARG A 685 -11.27 1.19 -10.42
CA ARG A 685 -9.85 0.85 -10.17
C ARG A 685 -8.98 1.11 -11.42
N GLY A 686 -9.46 0.70 -12.60
CA GLY A 686 -8.77 0.93 -13.87
C GLY A 686 -8.64 2.42 -14.21
N ARG A 687 -9.69 3.22 -13.99
CA ARG A 687 -9.65 4.68 -14.15
C ARG A 687 -8.64 5.33 -13.19
N MET A 688 -8.74 5.03 -11.90
CA MET A 688 -7.83 5.57 -10.87
C MET A 688 -6.37 5.20 -11.15
N PHE A 689 -6.10 3.98 -11.63
CA PHE A 689 -4.78 3.57 -12.10
C PHE A 689 -4.23 4.51 -13.18
N GLN A 690 -5.04 4.86 -14.19
CA GLN A 690 -4.59 5.75 -15.25
C GLN A 690 -4.37 7.18 -14.76
N ASP A 691 -5.25 7.69 -13.90
CA ASP A 691 -5.14 9.05 -13.36
C ASP A 691 -3.87 9.20 -12.51
N TYR A 692 -3.61 8.23 -11.61
CA TYR A 692 -2.38 8.18 -10.82
C TYR A 692 -1.15 8.15 -11.71
N MET A 693 -1.10 7.21 -12.66
CA MET A 693 0.08 7.02 -13.50
C MET A 693 0.33 8.22 -14.41
N ARG A 694 -0.71 8.85 -14.97
CA ARG A 694 -0.54 10.09 -15.75
C ARG A 694 0.06 11.22 -14.92
N SER A 695 -0.36 11.37 -13.66
CA SER A 695 0.23 12.37 -12.75
C SER A 695 1.75 12.15 -12.55
N MET A 696 2.18 10.88 -12.44
CA MET A 696 3.60 10.52 -12.30
C MET A 696 4.37 10.68 -13.62
N ILE A 697 3.78 10.29 -14.75
CA ILE A 697 4.40 10.42 -16.09
C ILE A 697 4.62 11.90 -16.45
N ASP A 698 3.70 12.79 -16.06
CA ASP A 698 3.78 14.21 -16.37
C ASP A 698 4.76 14.97 -15.46
N ASN A 699 4.99 14.48 -14.24
CA ASN A 699 5.91 15.09 -13.29
C ASN A 699 7.38 14.87 -13.72
N PRO A 700 8.19 15.92 -13.97
CA PRO A 700 9.49 15.77 -14.63
C PRO A 700 10.58 15.15 -13.74
N TRP A 701 10.32 14.85 -12.46
CA TRP A 701 11.25 14.15 -11.58
C TRP A 701 11.04 12.64 -11.53
N PHE A 702 9.81 12.17 -11.77
CA PHE A 702 9.50 10.74 -11.71
C PHE A 702 9.92 10.00 -13.00
N ILE A 703 10.62 8.89 -12.80
CA ILE A 703 11.13 7.99 -13.85
C ILE A 703 10.48 6.61 -13.83
N GLY A 704 9.52 6.39 -12.93
CA GLY A 704 8.78 5.15 -12.83
C GLY A 704 7.77 5.13 -11.70
N ALA A 705 6.87 4.16 -11.78
CA ALA A 705 5.94 3.79 -10.73
C ALA A 705 5.60 2.30 -10.80
N HIS A 706 5.71 1.61 -9.67
CA HIS A 706 5.34 0.20 -9.53
C HIS A 706 4.08 0.03 -8.68
N TRP A 707 3.16 -0.79 -9.18
CA TRP A 707 1.93 -1.13 -8.49
C TRP A 707 2.16 -2.19 -7.42
N PHE A 708 1.62 -2.00 -6.21
CA PHE A 708 1.62 -3.02 -5.16
C PHE A 708 0.24 -3.68 -5.05
N GLN A 709 0.01 -4.86 -5.61
CA GLN A 709 0.96 -5.92 -5.99
C GLN A 709 0.39 -6.83 -7.08
N TYR A 710 1.10 -7.90 -7.44
CA TYR A 710 0.69 -8.80 -8.50
C TYR A 710 -0.57 -9.58 -8.16
N ILE A 711 -0.58 -10.23 -7.01
CA ILE A 711 -1.66 -11.13 -6.57
C ILE A 711 -2.41 -10.44 -5.43
N ASP A 712 -3.73 -10.53 -5.42
CA ASP A 712 -4.51 -10.16 -4.23
C ASP A 712 -3.96 -10.84 -2.98
N SER A 713 -4.07 -10.16 -1.84
CA SER A 713 -3.87 -10.85 -0.58
C SER A 713 -4.98 -11.91 -0.41
N PRO A 714 -4.75 -13.02 0.33
CA PRO A 714 -5.81 -13.98 0.61
C PRO A 714 -7.01 -13.27 1.21
N ALA A 715 -8.23 -13.56 0.73
CA ALA A 715 -9.45 -12.96 1.27
C ALA A 715 -9.63 -13.21 2.77
N SER A 716 -9.01 -14.28 3.27
CA SER A 716 -8.94 -14.70 4.67
C SER A 716 -7.76 -14.12 5.47
N GLY A 717 -7.01 -13.17 4.90
CA GLY A 717 -5.85 -12.52 5.51
C GLY A 717 -4.55 -13.25 5.20
N ARG A 718 -3.54 -12.53 4.68
CA ARG A 718 -2.18 -13.06 4.50
C ARG A 718 -1.58 -13.41 5.86
N ALA A 719 -0.80 -14.49 5.89
CA ALA A 719 -0.38 -15.11 7.14
C ALA A 719 0.46 -14.21 8.06
N TRP A 720 1.16 -13.20 7.52
CA TRP A 720 2.03 -12.33 8.30
C TRP A 720 1.28 -11.39 9.24
N ASP A 721 0.21 -10.74 8.76
CA ASP A 721 -0.43 -9.62 9.46
C ASP A 721 -1.94 -9.48 9.19
N GLY A 722 -2.53 -10.42 8.45
CA GLY A 722 -3.95 -10.45 8.17
C GLY A 722 -4.43 -9.53 7.06
N GLU A 723 -3.56 -8.87 6.29
CA GLU A 723 -4.02 -8.09 5.13
C GLU A 723 -4.82 -8.96 4.16
N ASN A 724 -6.04 -8.52 3.81
CA ASN A 724 -6.99 -9.24 2.96
C ASN A 724 -7.51 -8.37 1.81
N TYR A 725 -6.59 -7.63 1.18
CA TYR A 725 -6.89 -6.58 0.21
C TYR A 725 -7.09 -7.07 -1.22
N ASN A 726 -7.96 -6.38 -1.97
CA ASN A 726 -8.11 -6.52 -3.42
C ASN A 726 -7.16 -5.57 -4.18
N VAL A 727 -5.89 -5.92 -4.16
CA VAL A 727 -4.79 -5.06 -4.63
C VAL A 727 -3.94 -5.75 -5.70
N GLY A 728 -4.39 -6.90 -6.18
CA GLY A 728 -3.78 -7.65 -7.26
C GLY A 728 -4.12 -7.06 -8.62
N PHE A 729 -3.19 -7.22 -9.57
CA PHE A 729 -3.50 -7.30 -10.99
C PHE A 729 -4.16 -8.64 -11.35
N VAL A 730 -3.87 -9.68 -10.56
CA VAL A 730 -4.54 -10.98 -10.60
C VAL A 730 -5.17 -11.30 -9.25
N SER A 731 -6.33 -11.93 -9.28
CA SER A 731 -7.01 -12.42 -8.08
C SER A 731 -6.25 -13.58 -7.43
N TYR A 732 -6.61 -13.91 -6.20
CA TYR A 732 -6.08 -15.06 -5.45
C TYR A 732 -6.47 -16.43 -6.06
N VAL A 733 -7.23 -16.46 -7.16
CA VAL A 733 -7.50 -17.65 -8.00
C VAL A 733 -6.78 -17.60 -9.36
N ASP A 734 -5.76 -16.74 -9.52
CA ASP A 734 -4.97 -16.55 -10.75
C ASP A 734 -5.80 -16.10 -11.96
N GLN A 735 -6.75 -15.19 -11.76
CA GLN A 735 -7.49 -14.53 -12.83
C GLN A 735 -7.10 -13.05 -12.92
N PRO A 736 -6.69 -12.53 -14.08
CA PRO A 736 -6.47 -11.09 -14.24
C PRO A 736 -7.76 -10.28 -14.10
N TYR A 737 -7.63 -9.10 -13.50
CA TYR A 737 -8.70 -8.09 -13.49
C TYR A 737 -8.73 -7.38 -14.83
N THR A 738 -9.70 -7.72 -15.68
CA THR A 738 -9.75 -7.27 -17.09
C THR A 738 -9.75 -5.75 -17.20
N GLU A 739 -10.53 -5.05 -16.40
CA GLU A 739 -10.66 -3.59 -16.41
C GLU A 739 -9.31 -2.91 -16.09
N LEU A 740 -8.60 -3.41 -15.08
CA LEU A 740 -7.28 -2.92 -14.69
C LEU A 740 -6.20 -3.25 -15.75
N VAL A 741 -6.27 -4.45 -16.34
CA VAL A 741 -5.36 -4.88 -17.42
C VAL A 741 -5.54 -4.02 -18.67
N GLU A 742 -6.77 -3.76 -19.11
CA GLU A 742 -7.04 -2.93 -20.28
C GLU A 742 -6.65 -1.47 -20.02
N ALA A 743 -6.87 -0.97 -18.80
CA ALA A 743 -6.39 0.34 -18.38
C ALA A 743 -4.85 0.44 -18.45
N ALA A 744 -4.13 -0.60 -18.00
CA ALA A 744 -2.67 -0.68 -18.08
C ALA A 744 -2.16 -0.73 -19.52
N LYS A 745 -2.77 -1.54 -20.38
CA LYS A 745 -2.41 -1.60 -21.82
C LYS A 745 -2.56 -0.24 -22.49
N ALA A 746 -3.68 0.43 -22.26
CA ALA A 746 -3.96 1.75 -22.84
C ALA A 746 -2.95 2.80 -22.36
N LEU A 747 -2.67 2.85 -21.06
CA LEU A 747 -1.66 3.75 -20.49
C LEU A 747 -0.26 3.46 -21.04
N ASN A 748 0.16 2.19 -21.03
CA ASN A 748 1.49 1.80 -21.47
C ASN A 748 1.70 2.10 -22.97
N ALA A 749 0.65 2.09 -23.78
CA ALA A 749 0.72 2.45 -25.19
C ALA A 749 1.01 3.95 -25.42
N GLU A 750 0.55 4.83 -24.53
CA GLU A 750 0.80 6.27 -24.60
C GLU A 750 2.02 6.74 -23.79
N LEU A 751 2.63 5.86 -22.98
CA LEU A 751 3.70 6.18 -22.02
C LEU A 751 4.80 7.08 -22.58
N TYR A 752 5.52 6.62 -23.61
CA TYR A 752 6.66 7.36 -24.13
C TYR A 752 6.28 8.58 -24.97
N PRO A 753 5.29 8.51 -25.88
CA PRO A 753 4.79 9.72 -26.54
C PRO A 753 4.34 10.80 -25.56
N ARG A 754 3.71 10.43 -24.44
CA ARG A 754 3.31 11.39 -23.40
C ARG A 754 4.52 11.97 -22.68
N ARG A 755 5.45 11.12 -22.22
CA ARG A 755 6.61 11.54 -21.43
C ARG A 755 7.62 12.36 -22.23
N PHE A 756 7.92 11.91 -23.44
CA PHE A 756 9.09 12.33 -24.23
C PHE A 756 8.74 12.80 -25.65
N GLY A 757 7.47 12.84 -26.05
CA GLY A 757 7.05 13.17 -27.42
C GLY A 757 7.41 14.59 -27.88
N ASP A 758 7.78 15.48 -26.95
CA ASP A 758 8.33 16.81 -27.21
C ASP A 758 9.82 16.82 -27.58
N LEU A 759 10.53 15.72 -27.30
CA LEU A 759 11.93 15.54 -27.68
C LEU A 759 12.04 15.17 -29.16
N LYS A 760 12.94 15.84 -29.89
CA LYS A 760 13.24 15.47 -31.28
C LYS A 760 14.13 14.20 -31.30
N PRO A 761 13.93 13.28 -32.26
CA PRO A 761 14.76 12.09 -32.41
C PRO A 761 16.25 12.40 -32.65
#